data_AF-A0AA89ANN6-F1
#
_entry.id   AF-A0AA89ANN6-F1
#
_cell.length_a   1.000
_cell.length_b   1.000
_cell.length_c   1.000
_cell.angle_alpha   90.00
_cell.angle_beta   90.00
_cell.angle_gamma   90.00
#
_symmetry.space_group_name_H-M   'P 1'
#
loop_
_entity.id
_entity.type
_entity.pdbx_description
1 polymer ?
#
loop_
_entity_poly.entity_id
_entity_poly.type
_entity_poly.pdbx_seq_one_letter_code
_entity_poly.pdbx_strand_id
1 'polypeptide(L)'
;SYKYHPNQIGPGLPLQVPNTTWGRYMILLLANRSSLTSHPFWRTHLAFLTKASTTPRGPCCFPLSIPPMFCPSFISSPDVAAGRGCRIYHRHFTGAQSPYWSRPTTGVRLLEQRTQDTKKIRKEEEDQRRRQPLAPVADINPATILMSLRPLRPPGRSPLHYSSLTSLCYWPSQASMSPPVAADLHSIMMEQEPSHKSVALIMGVTGMVGLSLAEALKKPTAPGGPWKVYGAARRSMPSWFSVSSVDHYLAFDATNYDDTCKKLSAFAREVTHVFWVAIQVRECEEANVNVNTAMLKNVLNVLVKSSPSSPLRHVAMQTGTKHYMGPIFDPVLGNRLPHPETPFIEDAPRLPYNNFYYSLEDTLASYAPSFTYSVHRSSIIIGASSRSFYNGLLTLSVYATLCKHEGLAFRYPGTRYTWEHFCDMSDARLLAGQQIWAATSGRASNQAFNCTNGDVFTWKSMWKVLCEVFGLEFVPFVDEAGDLSWVQEMEKKEKIWDAIVGEHGLYETKLNEIACFASANAVFHLEFQHVCSMNKSREFGYFGYVDTLESIKMNQLPPPETPFTEDTPRLPYKNFYYSLEDLLASYSPSFTYSVHRSSIIIGASSQSFYNTLLTLAVYATICKHEGMAFRDPGNRYTWEHYCDMLDARVLAEQQIWAAVLGKAKNQAFNCTNGDVFKWKSLWKHIQTFIKANQFSLLLIVSNMEQEIPRRAVALIVGVTGMVGVSLAEALQKPTALGGPWIIYGASRLPLPSWFPSSLLDQHITFDALNLDKTIANLSSISARITHVFWVAFQLRDSEGLNVTLNSTMLTNVLTALKSSNISHITLQTGTKHYMGPVFDATLSSQLIPHAPPFREDYPRLPFPNFYYALEDLIASHARTFTYSIHRSSIIIGASSRSVHNSMLTLSVYATICKHEGLPLRYFGNRYTWEHFCDMSDARVLAEQHIWAAVTDKAKNEAFNCTNGDVFTWKSFWKALCNVFDLEFVEYDEEYEFDCAEYTKAKGKVWDELVGKHGLYKTKIEEITCFDTLKTVLYFDFQHVCSMNKSRDLGFFGYADTLKSIRTWVG
;
A
#
# COMPACT_ATOMS: atom_id res chain seq x y z
N SER A 1 50.57 18.69 -23.21
CA SER A 1 51.82 18.52 -23.97
C SER A 1 52.98 19.03 -23.13
N TYR A 2 53.97 18.19 -22.82
CA TYR A 2 55.37 18.57 -22.56
C TYR A 2 56.22 17.29 -22.67
N LYS A 3 57.40 17.38 -23.32
CA LYS A 3 58.35 16.27 -23.45
C LYS A 3 59.48 16.45 -22.44
N TYR A 4 60.13 15.36 -22.05
CA TYR A 4 61.61 15.31 -22.10
C TYR A 4 62.09 13.89 -22.46
N HIS A 5 63.24 13.80 -23.11
CA HIS A 5 63.89 12.57 -23.58
C HIS A 5 65.31 12.45 -22.96
N PRO A 6 66.00 11.30 -23.06
CA PRO A 6 67.00 10.88 -22.08
C PRO A 6 68.46 11.19 -22.44
N ASN A 7 69.34 11.09 -21.43
CA ASN A 7 70.75 10.64 -21.41
C ASN A 7 71.25 10.82 -19.95
N GLN A 8 72.15 10.03 -19.34
CA GLN A 8 72.83 8.77 -19.69
C GLN A 8 73.28 8.05 -18.39
N ILE A 9 73.36 6.69 -18.42
CA ILE A 9 74.34 5.76 -17.76
C ILE A 9 74.95 6.20 -16.39
N GLY A 10 74.91 5.47 -15.27
CA GLY A 10 74.97 4.01 -14.99
C GLY A 10 76.08 3.75 -13.93
N PRO A 11 76.42 2.51 -13.46
CA PRO A 11 75.81 1.18 -13.62
C PRO A 11 75.31 0.56 -12.28
N GLY A 12 74.70 -0.65 -12.27
CA GLY A 12 74.18 -1.22 -11.00
C GLY A 12 73.66 -2.68 -10.88
N LEU A 13 73.68 -3.52 -11.93
CA LEU A 13 73.29 -4.96 -11.91
C LEU A 13 71.77 -5.27 -11.61
N PRO A 14 71.26 -6.48 -11.92
CA PRO A 14 69.95 -6.58 -12.59
C PRO A 14 68.90 -7.52 -11.94
N LEU A 15 67.65 -7.38 -12.42
CA LEU A 15 66.64 -8.44 -12.41
C LEU A 15 65.84 -8.41 -13.72
N GLN A 16 65.65 -9.56 -14.37
CA GLN A 16 64.86 -9.66 -15.60
C GLN A 16 63.37 -9.66 -15.30
N VAL A 17 62.58 -8.97 -16.13
CA VAL A 17 61.11 -9.09 -16.16
C VAL A 17 60.74 -10.09 -17.27
N PRO A 18 60.13 -11.25 -16.94
CA PRO A 18 59.60 -12.16 -17.95
C PRO A 18 58.39 -11.57 -18.67
N ASN A 19 58.30 -11.74 -19.98
CA ASN A 19 57.13 -11.33 -20.77
C ASN A 19 55.87 -12.07 -20.31
N THR A 20 54.86 -11.35 -19.81
CA THR A 20 53.51 -11.89 -19.61
C THR A 20 52.54 -11.28 -20.63
N THR A 21 51.84 -12.14 -21.37
CA THR A 21 51.01 -11.77 -22.54
C THR A 21 49.85 -10.83 -22.19
N TRP A 22 49.42 -10.83 -20.92
CA TRP A 22 48.35 -10.01 -20.36
C TRP A 22 48.49 -8.50 -20.67
N GLY A 23 49.69 -7.95 -20.55
CA GLY A 23 49.93 -6.52 -20.75
C GLY A 23 49.60 -6.03 -22.18
N ARG A 24 49.69 -6.91 -23.19
CA ARG A 24 49.35 -6.57 -24.58
C ARG A 24 47.84 -6.66 -24.87
N TYR A 25 47.12 -7.56 -24.20
CA TYR A 25 45.68 -7.74 -24.44
C TYR A 25 44.83 -6.58 -23.88
N MET A 26 45.11 -6.06 -22.69
CA MET A 26 44.37 -4.90 -22.18
C MET A 26 44.58 -3.65 -23.04
N ILE A 27 45.81 -3.39 -23.51
CA ILE A 27 46.12 -2.20 -24.33
C ILE A 27 45.37 -2.25 -25.67
N LEU A 28 45.22 -3.43 -26.28
CA LEU A 28 44.46 -3.59 -27.53
C LEU A 28 42.95 -3.38 -27.34
N LEU A 29 42.37 -3.77 -26.20
CA LEU A 29 40.95 -3.55 -25.89
C LEU A 29 40.61 -2.09 -25.60
N LEU A 30 41.54 -1.32 -25.02
CA LEU A 30 41.32 0.08 -24.65
C LEU A 30 41.41 1.06 -25.82
N ALA A 31 41.92 0.64 -26.98
CA ALA A 31 42.33 1.56 -28.06
C ALA A 31 41.27 1.83 -29.14
N ASN A 32 40.12 1.12 -29.18
CA ASN A 32 39.23 1.18 -30.34
C ASN A 32 37.74 1.04 -30.02
N ARG A 33 37.04 2.18 -29.83
CA ARG A 33 35.57 2.24 -29.70
C ARG A 33 34.91 3.36 -30.52
N SER A 34 35.56 3.78 -31.61
CA SER A 34 35.10 4.88 -32.49
C SER A 34 34.83 4.47 -33.95
N SER A 35 35.07 3.21 -34.34
CA SER A 35 34.78 2.73 -35.71
C SER A 35 34.41 1.23 -35.77
N LEU A 36 33.18 0.87 -35.37
CA LEU A 36 32.64 -0.49 -35.49
C LEU A 36 31.19 -0.52 -36.01
N THR A 37 30.97 0.06 -37.20
CA THR A 37 29.72 -0.09 -37.97
C THR A 37 29.93 -0.63 -39.38
N SER A 38 31.18 -0.93 -39.78
CA SER A 38 31.51 -1.25 -41.19
C SER A 38 32.78 -2.11 -41.38
N HIS A 39 32.74 -3.40 -41.00
CA HIS A 39 33.68 -4.38 -41.59
C HIS A 39 33.09 -5.81 -41.65
N PRO A 40 33.22 -6.57 -42.76
CA PRO A 40 32.51 -7.86 -42.91
C PRO A 40 33.05 -9.04 -42.07
N PHE A 41 34.25 -8.91 -41.50
CA PHE A 41 35.06 -10.06 -41.04
C PHE A 41 34.44 -10.86 -39.88
N TRP A 42 33.59 -10.23 -39.06
CA TRP A 42 33.03 -10.86 -37.85
C TRP A 42 31.80 -11.74 -38.09
N ARG A 43 31.12 -11.65 -39.24
CA ARG A 43 29.94 -12.49 -39.52
C ARG A 43 30.26 -13.96 -39.79
N THR A 44 31.52 -14.29 -40.11
CA THR A 44 31.88 -15.63 -40.61
C THR A 44 32.28 -16.62 -39.52
N HIS A 45 32.72 -16.16 -38.34
CA HIS A 45 33.22 -17.06 -37.28
C HIS A 45 32.13 -17.63 -36.35
N LEU A 46 31.08 -16.85 -36.04
CA LEU A 46 30.01 -17.32 -35.15
C LEU A 46 29.14 -18.45 -35.77
N ALA A 47 29.12 -18.54 -37.11
CA ALA A 47 28.39 -19.58 -37.84
C ALA A 47 29.01 -20.99 -37.73
N PHE A 48 30.22 -21.12 -37.16
CA PHE A 48 30.93 -22.41 -37.06
C PHE A 48 30.67 -23.15 -35.74
N LEU A 49 30.25 -22.45 -34.68
CA LEU A 49 30.09 -23.03 -33.33
C LEU A 49 28.72 -23.69 -33.09
N THR A 50 27.73 -23.46 -33.96
CA THR A 50 26.36 -24.01 -33.83
C THR A 50 26.13 -25.31 -34.64
N LYS A 51 27.19 -25.94 -35.17
CA LYS A 51 27.11 -27.15 -36.02
C LYS A 51 28.13 -28.25 -35.64
N ALA A 52 28.21 -28.60 -34.35
CA ALA A 52 29.21 -29.57 -33.86
C ALA A 52 28.71 -30.58 -32.79
N SER A 53 27.51 -31.16 -32.92
CA SER A 53 27.13 -32.35 -32.13
C SER A 53 26.15 -33.30 -32.84
N THR A 54 26.73 -34.22 -33.63
CA THR A 54 26.26 -35.60 -33.91
C THR A 54 24.81 -35.87 -34.36
N THR A 55 24.65 -36.18 -35.65
CA THR A 55 23.88 -37.36 -36.12
C THR A 55 24.73 -38.17 -37.13
N PRO A 56 24.49 -39.50 -37.30
CA PRO A 56 25.36 -40.35 -38.12
C PRO A 56 25.10 -40.27 -39.63
N ARG A 57 26.02 -40.81 -40.43
CA ARG A 57 25.97 -40.78 -41.92
C ARG A 57 25.17 -41.94 -42.52
N GLY A 58 24.48 -41.65 -43.62
CA GLY A 58 24.03 -42.60 -44.65
C GLY A 58 23.94 -41.89 -46.01
N PRO A 59 24.48 -42.43 -47.13
CA PRO A 59 24.55 -41.71 -48.41
C PRO A 59 23.48 -42.13 -49.43
N CYS A 60 23.06 -41.21 -50.31
CA CYS A 60 22.93 -41.45 -51.76
C CYS A 60 22.54 -40.19 -52.58
N CYS A 61 23.19 -40.05 -53.75
CA CYS A 61 22.80 -39.41 -55.03
C CYS A 61 22.12 -38.01 -55.14
N PHE A 62 22.76 -37.16 -55.95
CA PHE A 62 22.27 -35.99 -56.72
C PHE A 62 21.34 -36.40 -57.91
N PRO A 63 20.88 -35.51 -58.86
CA PRO A 63 21.08 -34.04 -59.04
C PRO A 63 19.85 -33.16 -59.46
N LEU A 64 20.07 -31.82 -59.50
CA LEU A 64 19.43 -30.79 -60.39
C LEU A 64 17.90 -30.50 -60.20
N SER A 65 17.31 -29.34 -60.58
CA SER A 65 17.70 -28.28 -61.53
C SER A 65 17.36 -26.83 -61.07
N ILE A 66 17.79 -25.84 -61.85
CA ILE A 66 17.49 -24.37 -61.84
C ILE A 66 16.80 -24.01 -63.20
N PRO A 67 16.44 -22.76 -63.63
CA PRO A 67 16.36 -21.43 -62.97
C PRO A 67 14.98 -20.66 -63.17
N PRO A 68 14.80 -19.44 -63.76
CA PRO A 68 14.55 -18.18 -63.00
C PRO A 68 13.47 -17.17 -63.57
N MET A 69 13.52 -15.90 -63.06
CA MET A 69 12.98 -14.62 -63.64
C MET A 69 11.46 -14.33 -63.51
N PHE A 70 10.92 -13.09 -63.46
CA PHE A 70 11.46 -11.71 -63.69
C PHE A 70 10.69 -10.62 -62.85
N CYS A 71 10.91 -9.33 -63.15
CA CYS A 71 10.34 -8.08 -62.57
C CYS A 71 10.01 -7.10 -63.73
N PRO A 72 9.54 -5.83 -63.54
CA PRO A 72 8.65 -5.21 -62.53
C PRO A 72 7.59 -4.21 -63.11
N SER A 73 6.77 -3.57 -62.23
CA SER A 73 6.20 -2.18 -62.33
C SER A 73 5.26 -1.72 -63.49
N PHE A 74 4.21 -0.93 -63.17
CA PHE A 74 4.06 0.51 -63.56
C PHE A 74 2.83 1.22 -62.90
N ILE A 75 2.52 2.46 -63.29
CA ILE A 75 1.69 3.49 -62.59
C ILE A 75 0.56 4.03 -63.51
N SER A 76 -0.61 4.47 -62.96
CA SER A 76 -1.44 5.56 -63.55
C SER A 76 -2.71 5.97 -62.73
N SER A 77 -3.23 7.17 -63.02
CA SER A 77 -4.50 7.85 -62.63
C SER A 77 -4.64 9.12 -63.53
N PRO A 78 -5.71 9.99 -63.53
CA PRO A 78 -7.03 9.99 -62.87
C PRO A 78 -8.21 10.34 -63.87
N ASP A 79 -9.11 11.30 -63.54
CA ASP A 79 -10.10 12.06 -64.37
C ASP A 79 -11.50 11.44 -64.70
N VAL A 80 -12.65 12.16 -64.90
CA VAL A 80 -13.12 13.56 -64.64
C VAL A 80 -14.68 13.71 -64.75
N ALA A 81 -15.31 14.60 -63.94
CA ALA A 81 -16.63 15.30 -64.12
C ALA A 81 -17.95 14.49 -64.46
N ALA A 82 -19.11 15.11 -64.75
CA ALA A 82 -20.02 15.92 -63.89
C ALA A 82 -21.43 16.06 -64.55
N GLY A 83 -22.54 16.27 -63.81
CA GLY A 83 -23.89 16.41 -64.40
C GLY A 83 -24.99 16.94 -63.46
N ARG A 84 -26.03 17.60 -64.00
CA ARG A 84 -27.12 18.30 -63.26
C ARG A 84 -28.51 17.79 -63.67
N GLY A 85 -29.54 17.96 -62.83
CA GLY A 85 -30.95 17.89 -63.28
C GLY A 85 -32.01 17.86 -62.17
N CYS A 86 -32.85 18.89 -62.06
CA CYS A 86 -34.02 18.93 -61.16
C CYS A 86 -35.31 18.52 -61.87
N ARG A 87 -36.28 17.99 -61.11
CA ARG A 87 -37.73 18.01 -61.44
C ARG A 87 -38.57 18.33 -60.19
N ILE A 88 -39.85 18.61 -60.40
CA ILE A 88 -40.72 19.40 -59.51
C ILE A 88 -42.01 18.60 -59.22
N TYR A 89 -42.51 18.58 -57.98
CA TYR A 89 -43.88 18.99 -57.57
C TYR A 89 -44.18 18.71 -56.08
N HIS A 90 -45.31 19.21 -55.58
CA HIS A 90 -45.60 19.42 -54.16
C HIS A 90 -47.11 19.27 -53.87
N ARG A 91 -47.47 18.71 -52.69
CA ARG A 91 -48.79 18.75 -51.99
C ARG A 91 -50.06 18.23 -52.70
N HIS A 92 -50.81 17.35 -52.02
CA HIS A 92 -51.99 17.68 -51.18
C HIS A 92 -52.18 16.51 -50.15
N PHE A 93 -52.69 16.60 -48.92
CA PHE A 93 -53.65 17.42 -48.13
C PHE A 93 -55.04 16.78 -47.95
N THR A 94 -55.64 17.00 -46.75
CA THR A 94 -56.93 16.48 -46.21
C THR A 94 -56.92 15.01 -45.75
N GLY A 95 -57.78 14.59 -44.80
CA GLY A 95 -58.73 15.37 -43.98
C GLY A 95 -59.45 14.52 -42.92
N ALA A 96 -59.78 15.11 -41.76
CA ALA A 96 -60.34 14.42 -40.60
C ALA A 96 -61.85 14.11 -40.67
N GLN A 97 -62.31 13.14 -39.88
CA GLN A 97 -63.66 13.16 -39.26
C GLN A 97 -63.74 12.33 -37.97
N SER A 98 -64.80 12.59 -37.19
CA SER A 98 -65.20 12.03 -35.88
C SER A 98 -66.77 11.98 -35.90
N PRO A 99 -67.55 11.63 -34.85
CA PRO A 99 -67.26 11.07 -33.51
C PRO A 99 -68.13 9.82 -33.17
N TYR A 100 -68.27 9.41 -31.89
CA TYR A 100 -69.55 9.39 -31.12
C TYR A 100 -69.42 8.79 -29.68
N TRP A 101 -69.77 9.60 -28.66
CA TRP A 101 -70.51 9.35 -27.37
C TRP A 101 -70.27 8.08 -26.50
N SER A 102 -70.36 8.11 -25.14
CA SER A 102 -70.79 9.10 -24.10
C SER A 102 -69.86 9.01 -22.85
N ARG A 103 -69.92 9.71 -21.68
CA ARG A 103 -70.87 10.58 -20.91
C ARG A 103 -72.03 9.88 -20.15
N PRO A 104 -72.54 10.38 -18.98
CA PRO A 104 -72.19 11.60 -18.19
C PRO A 104 -71.91 11.31 -16.66
N THR A 105 -71.65 12.27 -15.74
CA THR A 105 -72.58 13.24 -15.05
C THR A 105 -71.87 14.52 -14.52
N THR A 106 -72.56 15.45 -13.81
CA THR A 106 -72.02 16.78 -13.36
C THR A 106 -72.75 17.43 -12.15
N GLY A 107 -72.03 18.16 -11.26
CA GLY A 107 -72.56 19.13 -10.26
C GLY A 107 -71.44 19.68 -9.33
N VAL A 108 -71.30 20.94 -8.85
CA VAL A 108 -72.01 22.26 -8.88
C VAL A 108 -72.80 22.66 -7.60
N ARG A 109 -72.65 23.95 -7.15
CA ARG A 109 -73.20 24.69 -5.95
C ARG A 109 -72.40 24.58 -4.63
N LEU A 110 -72.67 25.33 -3.56
CA LEU A 110 -72.75 26.81 -3.30
C LEU A 110 -73.27 27.06 -1.85
N LEU A 111 -72.73 28.07 -1.15
CA LEU A 111 -73.29 28.83 0.00
C LEU A 111 -73.55 28.17 1.40
N GLU A 112 -72.73 28.64 2.37
CA GLU A 112 -73.09 29.27 3.66
C GLU A 112 -73.43 28.51 4.99
N GLN A 113 -72.87 29.11 6.07
CA GLN A 113 -73.23 29.12 7.51
C GLN A 113 -72.85 27.98 8.52
N ARG A 114 -72.09 28.42 9.55
CA ARG A 114 -71.86 27.87 10.93
C ARG A 114 -71.07 26.55 11.02
N THR A 115 -70.06 26.38 11.90
CA THR A 115 -69.55 27.26 12.99
C THR A 115 -68.05 27.00 13.26
N GLN A 116 -67.30 28.08 13.56
CA GLN A 116 -66.18 28.25 14.53
C GLN A 116 -65.22 27.07 14.88
N ASP A 117 -63.90 27.24 15.07
CA ASP A 117 -63.09 28.47 15.02
C ASP A 117 -61.55 28.22 14.95
N THR A 118 -60.84 28.94 14.06
CA THR A 118 -59.45 29.45 14.25
C THR A 118 -58.26 28.48 14.40
N LYS A 119 -56.95 28.83 14.27
CA LYS A 119 -56.09 29.91 13.70
C LYS A 119 -54.65 29.28 13.60
N LYS A 120 -53.61 29.80 12.92
CA LYS A 120 -53.30 31.15 12.42
C LYS A 120 -52.24 31.10 11.27
N ILE A 121 -52.49 31.82 10.17
CA ILE A 121 -51.55 32.55 9.29
C ILE A 121 -50.21 31.89 8.87
N ARG A 122 -50.05 31.70 7.54
CA ARG A 122 -48.95 32.32 6.76
C ARG A 122 -49.30 32.41 5.26
N LYS A 123 -49.58 33.63 4.77
CA LYS A 123 -49.47 34.00 3.35
C LYS A 123 -49.41 35.53 3.25
N GLU A 124 -48.20 36.08 3.05
CA GLU A 124 -48.01 37.50 2.72
C GLU A 124 -46.57 37.68 2.19
N GLU A 125 -46.37 37.54 0.88
CA GLU A 125 -45.09 37.91 0.23
C GLU A 125 -45.24 38.17 -1.28
N GLU A 126 -46.26 38.93 -1.69
CA GLU A 126 -46.34 39.44 -3.07
C GLU A 126 -47.09 40.79 -3.18
N ASP A 127 -46.61 41.84 -2.49
CA ASP A 127 -46.60 43.20 -3.08
C ASP A 127 -45.66 44.16 -2.34
N GLN A 128 -44.54 44.55 -2.96
CA GLN A 128 -43.98 45.92 -2.92
C GLN A 128 -42.72 46.10 -3.80
N ARG A 129 -42.92 46.27 -5.12
CA ARG A 129 -42.02 47.10 -5.95
C ARG A 129 -42.79 47.83 -7.05
N ARG A 130 -43.24 49.07 -6.76
CA ARG A 130 -43.67 50.03 -7.79
C ARG A 130 -43.19 51.45 -7.49
N ARG A 131 -42.02 51.82 -8.04
CA ARG A 131 -41.79 53.08 -8.81
C ARG A 131 -40.36 53.14 -9.37
N GLN A 132 -40.29 53.28 -10.70
CA GLN A 132 -39.16 53.74 -11.52
C GLN A 132 -39.14 55.31 -11.52
N PRO A 133 -38.25 56.04 -12.23
CA PRO A 133 -37.36 55.70 -13.38
C PRO A 133 -35.85 56.01 -13.10
N LEU A 134 -34.85 55.83 -13.99
CA LEU A 134 -34.75 56.05 -15.45
C LEU A 134 -33.92 54.99 -16.20
N ALA A 135 -34.05 55.01 -17.53
CA ALA A 135 -33.45 54.13 -18.55
C ALA A 135 -32.65 55.01 -19.58
N PRO A 136 -32.20 54.56 -20.79
CA PRO A 136 -32.29 53.22 -21.40
C PRO A 136 -31.05 52.67 -22.17
N VAL A 137 -31.00 51.33 -22.28
CA VAL A 137 -30.80 50.46 -23.47
C VAL A 137 -29.81 50.85 -24.60
N ALA A 138 -28.83 49.96 -24.87
CA ALA A 138 -28.53 49.27 -26.16
C ALA A 138 -27.30 48.35 -25.95
N ASP A 139 -27.35 47.01 -25.99
CA ASP A 139 -27.56 46.08 -27.13
C ASP A 139 -26.51 46.13 -28.26
N ILE A 140 -25.75 45.03 -28.43
CA ILE A 140 -25.47 44.27 -29.70
C ILE A 140 -24.28 43.28 -29.52
N ASN A 141 -24.40 42.12 -30.16
CA ASN A 141 -23.45 41.00 -30.33
C ASN A 141 -23.63 40.53 -31.82
N PRO A 142 -22.70 39.85 -32.56
CA PRO A 142 -21.42 39.24 -32.17
C PRO A 142 -20.23 39.35 -33.17
N ALA A 143 -19.09 38.72 -32.81
CA ALA A 143 -18.08 38.02 -33.65
C ALA A 143 -17.36 38.70 -34.85
N THR A 144 -16.09 38.31 -35.12
CA THR A 144 -15.57 37.80 -36.44
C THR A 144 -14.02 37.82 -36.60
N ILE A 145 -13.41 36.62 -36.71
CA ILE A 145 -12.33 36.12 -37.63
C ILE A 145 -10.97 36.87 -37.81
N LEU A 146 -9.95 36.06 -38.17
CA LEU A 146 -8.51 36.27 -38.31
C LEU A 146 -7.99 37.16 -39.49
N MET A 147 -6.69 37.49 -39.39
CA MET A 147 -5.66 37.61 -40.45
C MET A 147 -5.61 38.85 -41.39
N SER A 148 -4.45 39.52 -41.42
CA SER A 148 -3.47 39.41 -42.54
C SER A 148 -2.18 40.24 -42.28
N LEU A 149 -1.25 40.30 -43.25
CA LEU A 149 0.19 40.60 -43.05
C LEU A 149 0.71 41.82 -43.84
N ARG A 150 1.49 42.70 -43.16
CA ARG A 150 2.61 43.51 -43.73
C ARG A 150 2.22 44.54 -44.84
N PRO A 151 3.14 45.31 -45.49
CA PRO A 151 4.62 45.39 -45.39
C PRO A 151 5.24 46.81 -45.25
N LEU A 152 6.58 46.90 -45.06
CA LEU A 152 7.55 47.64 -45.93
C LEU A 152 9.00 47.62 -45.35
N ARG A 153 9.97 48.32 -45.99
CA ARG A 153 11.44 48.20 -45.78
C ARG A 153 12.19 49.59 -45.87
N PRO A 154 13.53 49.69 -45.68
CA PRO A 154 14.20 50.87 -45.06
C PRO A 154 14.94 51.82 -46.04
N PRO A 155 15.65 52.87 -45.54
CA PRO A 155 17.10 52.80 -45.21
C PRO A 155 17.45 53.48 -43.85
N GLY A 156 18.70 53.56 -43.33
CA GLY A 156 20.00 52.96 -43.71
C GLY A 156 21.23 53.75 -43.17
N ARG A 157 22.46 53.20 -43.36
CA ARG A 157 23.83 53.74 -43.08
C ARG A 157 24.43 53.62 -41.65
N SER A 158 25.77 53.46 -41.64
CA SER A 158 26.78 53.57 -40.56
C SER A 158 27.94 54.48 -41.07
N PRO A 159 29.09 54.80 -40.38
CA PRO A 159 30.14 53.84 -39.93
C PRO A 159 31.08 54.28 -38.74
N LEU A 160 32.18 53.52 -38.50
CA LEU A 160 33.44 53.84 -37.74
C LEU A 160 33.38 53.94 -36.19
N HIS A 161 34.49 54.26 -35.48
CA HIS A 161 35.61 53.35 -35.07
C HIS A 161 36.51 53.96 -33.95
N TYR A 162 37.65 53.30 -33.60
CA TYR A 162 38.67 53.65 -32.56
C TYR A 162 38.20 53.52 -31.08
N SER A 163 38.92 53.04 -30.03
CA SER A 163 40.33 52.72 -29.68
C SER A 163 41.23 53.93 -29.30
N SER A 164 42.12 53.93 -28.28
CA SER A 164 42.48 52.99 -27.17
C SER A 164 43.63 53.58 -26.32
N LEU A 165 43.89 53.08 -25.09
CA LEU A 165 45.10 53.33 -24.24
C LEU A 165 45.23 54.79 -23.72
N THR A 166 46.08 55.22 -22.76
CA THR A 166 47.18 54.70 -21.87
C THR A 166 47.33 55.73 -20.70
N SER A 167 48.00 55.59 -19.52
CA SER A 167 48.66 54.52 -18.73
C SER A 167 49.11 55.07 -17.34
N LEU A 168 49.68 54.22 -16.45
CA LEU A 168 50.67 54.54 -15.37
C LEU A 168 50.21 55.42 -14.15
N CYS A 169 50.74 55.34 -12.91
CA CYS A 169 51.53 54.31 -12.18
C CYS A 169 51.69 54.66 -10.65
N TYR A 170 52.43 53.80 -9.93
CA TYR A 170 53.15 53.97 -8.64
C TYR A 170 52.48 53.69 -7.27
N TRP A 171 53.39 53.37 -6.34
CA TRP A 171 53.28 52.71 -5.02
C TRP A 171 54.48 53.23 -4.17
N PRO A 172 54.55 52.98 -2.85
CA PRO A 172 55.83 52.48 -2.32
C PRO A 172 55.75 51.32 -1.29
N SER A 173 56.85 50.55 -1.28
CA SER A 173 57.41 49.57 -0.31
C SER A 173 56.83 49.54 1.12
N GLN A 174 56.58 48.39 1.76
CA GLN A 174 57.39 47.18 2.07
C GLN A 174 58.37 47.28 3.27
N ALA A 175 58.08 46.51 4.33
CA ALA A 175 58.97 45.81 5.28
C ALA A 175 58.11 45.08 6.34
N SER A 176 58.50 44.04 7.08
CA SER A 176 59.33 42.83 6.84
C SER A 176 59.29 41.95 8.11
N MET A 177 59.45 40.62 7.99
CA MET A 177 59.66 39.63 9.09
C MET A 177 58.46 39.22 9.96
N SER A 178 58.59 38.03 10.57
CA SER A 178 57.68 37.33 11.49
C SER A 178 58.42 36.11 12.11
N PRO A 179 57.91 35.40 13.15
CA PRO A 179 56.90 35.75 14.16
C PRO A 179 57.53 35.84 15.58
N PRO A 180 56.75 35.88 16.69
CA PRO A 180 56.37 34.62 17.35
C PRO A 180 54.94 34.59 17.95
N VAL A 181 54.57 33.44 18.53
CA VAL A 181 53.26 33.09 19.12
C VAL A 181 53.15 33.50 20.59
N ALA A 182 52.03 34.11 21.01
CA ALA A 182 51.42 33.93 22.35
C ALA A 182 49.98 34.51 22.45
N ALA A 183 49.06 33.67 22.94
CA ALA A 183 47.86 33.93 23.75
C ALA A 183 46.85 35.09 23.49
N ASP A 184 45.57 34.68 23.55
CA ASP A 184 44.40 35.36 24.13
C ASP A 184 43.91 36.73 23.61
N LEU A 185 42.76 36.68 22.91
CA LEU A 185 41.52 37.28 23.45
C LEU A 185 40.26 36.61 22.87
N HIS A 186 39.26 36.37 23.71
CA HIS A 186 37.99 35.71 23.35
C HIS A 186 37.24 36.46 22.23
N SER A 187 37.16 35.86 21.03
CA SER A 187 36.18 36.24 20.01
C SER A 187 34.90 35.40 20.16
N ILE A 188 33.76 36.05 20.36
CA ILE A 188 32.45 35.41 20.55
C ILE A 188 32.08 34.61 19.29
N MET A 189 32.08 33.28 19.41
CA MET A 189 31.39 32.40 18.47
C MET A 189 29.99 32.11 19.00
N MET A 190 28.98 32.83 18.50
CA MET A 190 27.60 32.35 18.58
C MET A 190 27.43 31.23 17.57
N GLU A 191 27.20 30.01 18.07
CA GLU A 191 26.66 28.93 17.25
C GLU A 191 25.29 29.37 16.71
N GLN A 192 25.13 29.42 15.38
CA GLN A 192 23.82 29.63 14.79
C GLN A 192 23.03 28.31 14.88
N GLU A 193 21.98 28.28 15.72
CA GLU A 193 21.09 27.12 15.77
C GLU A 193 20.56 26.78 14.36
N PRO A 194 20.47 25.49 13.99
CA PRO A 194 19.95 25.10 12.69
C PRO A 194 18.48 25.52 12.56
N SER A 195 18.12 26.18 11.46
CA SER A 195 16.76 26.69 11.25
C SER A 195 15.74 25.54 11.10
N HIS A 196 15.08 25.16 12.19
CA HIS A 196 14.01 24.17 12.21
C HIS A 196 12.82 24.66 11.36
N LYS A 197 12.25 23.78 10.52
CA LYS A 197 11.12 24.14 9.65
C LYS A 197 9.77 24.14 10.39
N SER A 198 9.70 23.32 11.42
CA SER A 198 8.50 23.05 12.22
C SER A 198 8.89 22.83 13.67
N VAL A 199 8.02 23.30 14.57
CA VAL A 199 8.19 23.15 16.02
C VAL A 199 6.94 22.49 16.58
N ALA A 200 7.11 21.36 17.25
CA ALA A 200 6.04 20.56 17.83
C ALA A 200 5.92 20.81 19.34
N LEU A 201 4.69 20.93 19.85
CA LEU A 201 4.39 20.83 21.28
C LEU A 201 3.55 19.58 21.54
N ILE A 202 4.13 18.58 22.18
CA ILE A 202 3.45 17.32 22.55
C ILE A 202 2.86 17.50 23.95
N MET A 203 1.56 17.78 24.02
CA MET A 203 0.81 17.82 25.28
C MET A 203 0.51 16.39 25.72
N GLY A 204 1.15 15.94 26.80
CA GLY A 204 1.04 14.55 27.29
C GLY A 204 2.24 13.66 26.93
N VAL A 205 3.45 14.24 26.78
CA VAL A 205 4.62 13.55 26.19
C VAL A 205 5.02 12.23 26.88
N THR A 206 4.71 12.03 28.16
CA THR A 206 5.02 10.77 28.86
C THR A 206 3.94 9.69 28.72
N GLY A 207 2.83 9.94 28.02
CA GLY A 207 1.84 8.92 27.66
C GLY A 207 2.31 8.08 26.46
N MET A 208 1.71 6.91 26.22
CA MET A 208 2.17 5.94 25.20
C MET A 208 2.37 6.56 23.80
N VAL A 209 1.39 7.36 23.35
CA VAL A 209 1.44 8.06 22.06
C VAL A 209 2.36 9.28 22.12
N GLY A 210 2.50 9.92 23.28
CA GLY A 210 3.44 11.04 23.48
C GLY A 210 4.91 10.64 23.29
N LEU A 211 5.27 9.44 23.74
CA LEU A 211 6.60 8.84 23.49
C LEU A 211 6.79 8.54 22.01
N SER A 212 5.81 7.85 21.41
CA SER A 212 5.82 7.51 19.98
C SER A 212 5.90 8.75 19.07
N LEU A 213 5.23 9.85 19.43
CA LEU A 213 5.32 11.14 18.76
C LEU A 213 6.70 11.77 18.91
N ALA A 214 7.26 11.79 20.12
CA ALA A 214 8.59 12.35 20.37
C ALA A 214 9.65 11.63 19.52
N GLU A 215 9.66 10.29 19.56
CA GLU A 215 10.53 9.48 18.72
C GLU A 215 10.28 9.66 17.22
N ALA A 216 9.02 9.70 16.78
CA ALA A 216 8.69 9.84 15.37
C ALA A 216 9.07 11.22 14.80
N LEU A 217 8.86 12.30 15.56
CA LEU A 217 9.20 13.68 15.15
C LEU A 217 10.72 13.92 15.06
N LYS A 218 11.52 13.26 15.91
CA LYS A 218 12.99 13.37 15.88
C LYS A 218 13.65 12.55 14.75
N LYS A 219 12.91 11.70 14.02
CA LYS A 219 13.44 10.96 12.85
C LYS A 219 13.76 11.92 11.70
N PRO A 220 14.92 11.84 11.03
CA PRO A 220 15.26 12.71 9.89
C PRO A 220 14.28 12.64 8.72
N THR A 221 13.54 11.53 8.59
CA THR A 221 12.53 11.26 7.57
C THR A 221 11.11 11.74 7.95
N ALA A 222 10.93 12.35 9.13
CA ALA A 222 9.63 12.82 9.58
C ALA A 222 9.05 13.89 8.64
N PRO A 223 7.80 13.72 8.12
CA PRO A 223 7.11 14.76 7.37
C PRO A 223 7.10 16.09 8.12
N GLY A 224 7.27 17.21 7.41
CA GLY A 224 7.39 18.54 8.00
C GLY A 224 8.74 18.85 8.68
N GLY A 225 9.65 17.90 8.77
CA GLY A 225 10.94 18.04 9.46
C GLY A 225 12.01 18.88 8.71
N PRO A 226 13.15 19.18 9.37
CA PRO A 226 13.51 18.76 10.72
C PRO A 226 12.69 19.50 11.80
N TRP A 227 12.28 18.76 12.82
CA TRP A 227 11.47 19.25 13.93
C TRP A 227 12.32 19.71 15.12
N LYS A 228 11.88 20.77 15.79
CA LYS A 228 12.18 21.05 17.20
C LYS A 228 11.00 20.52 18.02
N VAL A 229 11.23 19.83 19.14
CA VAL A 229 10.19 19.10 19.87
C VAL A 229 10.15 19.52 21.34
N TYR A 230 9.03 20.12 21.74
CA TYR A 230 8.70 20.40 23.13
C TYR A 230 7.80 19.30 23.70
N GLY A 231 8.26 18.63 24.75
CA GLY A 231 7.45 17.65 25.48
C GLY A 231 6.83 18.25 26.72
N ALA A 232 5.50 18.27 26.85
CA ALA A 232 4.80 18.82 28.01
C ALA A 232 4.09 17.74 28.83
N ALA A 233 4.19 17.83 30.16
CA ALA A 233 3.49 16.96 31.12
C ALA A 233 3.34 17.64 32.49
N ARG A 234 2.49 17.08 33.37
CA ARG A 234 2.23 17.61 34.72
C ARG A 234 3.31 17.25 35.75
N ARG A 235 3.79 15.99 35.71
CA ARG A 235 4.86 15.47 36.58
C ARG A 235 6.23 15.84 35.98
N SER A 236 7.28 15.88 36.81
CA SER A 236 8.68 15.95 36.37
C SER A 236 9.04 14.81 35.40
N MET A 237 10.10 14.98 34.60
CA MET A 237 10.61 13.91 33.73
C MET A 237 10.95 12.65 34.55
N PRO A 238 10.46 11.45 34.19
CA PRO A 238 10.82 10.21 34.88
C PRO A 238 12.21 9.72 34.42
N SER A 239 12.88 8.95 35.26
CA SER A 239 14.21 8.37 34.99
C SER A 239 14.29 7.54 33.71
N TRP A 240 13.19 6.89 33.31
CA TRP A 240 13.10 6.08 32.09
C TRP A 240 12.89 6.89 30.80
N PHE A 241 12.61 8.20 30.88
CA PHE A 241 12.36 9.03 29.70
C PHE A 241 13.69 9.59 29.17
N SER A 242 14.06 9.25 27.92
CA SER A 242 15.29 9.78 27.33
C SER A 242 15.18 11.30 27.11
N VAL A 243 16.14 12.03 27.67
CA VAL A 243 16.31 13.48 27.43
C VAL A 243 16.44 13.78 25.93
N SER A 244 17.03 12.88 25.14
CA SER A 244 17.26 13.08 23.70
C SER A 244 15.99 13.01 22.83
N SER A 245 14.86 12.52 23.37
CA SER A 245 13.61 12.38 22.61
C SER A 245 12.88 13.72 22.43
N VAL A 246 13.28 14.76 23.16
CA VAL A 246 12.75 16.13 23.04
C VAL A 246 13.91 17.13 23.06
N ASP A 247 13.69 18.34 22.57
CA ASP A 247 14.68 19.43 22.69
C ASP A 247 14.53 20.15 24.05
N HIS A 248 13.30 20.29 24.55
CA HIS A 248 13.06 20.66 25.96
C HIS A 248 11.81 19.96 26.54
N TYR A 249 11.81 19.76 27.86
CA TYR A 249 10.69 19.19 28.63
C TYR A 249 10.04 20.25 29.53
N LEU A 250 8.72 20.39 29.47
CA LEU A 250 7.93 21.42 30.16
C LEU A 250 7.03 20.77 31.22
N ALA A 251 7.34 20.99 32.50
CA ALA A 251 6.59 20.45 33.64
C ALA A 251 5.57 21.49 34.17
N PHE A 252 4.31 21.44 33.71
CA PHE A 252 3.26 22.39 34.09
C PHE A 252 1.87 21.75 34.21
N ASP A 253 1.02 22.34 35.06
CA ASP A 253 -0.39 21.92 35.15
C ASP A 253 -1.27 22.73 34.20
N ALA A 254 -1.70 22.08 33.10
CA ALA A 254 -2.59 22.67 32.11
C ALA A 254 -3.96 23.09 32.68
N THR A 255 -4.39 22.56 33.83
CA THR A 255 -5.63 23.01 34.50
C THR A 255 -5.47 24.40 35.13
N ASN A 256 -4.23 24.80 35.46
CA ASN A 256 -3.89 26.10 36.02
C ASN A 256 -3.44 27.07 34.90
N TYR A 257 -4.22 28.12 34.65
CA TYR A 257 -3.90 29.10 33.61
C TYR A 257 -2.60 29.87 33.90
N ASP A 258 -2.33 30.24 35.14
CA ASP A 258 -1.15 31.01 35.52
C ASP A 258 0.14 30.18 35.40
N ASP A 259 0.10 28.91 35.82
CA ASP A 259 1.25 27.99 35.65
C ASP A 259 1.50 27.68 34.17
N THR A 260 0.43 27.49 33.39
CA THR A 260 0.50 27.33 31.93
C THR A 260 1.10 28.58 31.28
N CYS A 261 0.61 29.77 31.61
CA CYS A 261 1.09 31.04 31.06
C CYS A 261 2.57 31.27 31.43
N LYS A 262 2.93 31.10 32.70
CA LYS A 262 4.29 31.28 33.21
C LYS A 262 5.32 30.36 32.54
N LYS A 263 4.95 29.14 32.19
CA LYS A 263 5.89 28.11 31.67
C LYS A 263 5.84 27.90 30.16
N LEU A 264 4.74 28.23 29.49
CA LEU A 264 4.59 28.04 28.03
C LEU A 264 4.81 29.33 27.23
N SER A 265 4.58 30.52 27.80
CA SER A 265 4.64 31.81 27.06
C SER A 265 5.97 32.09 26.36
N ALA A 266 7.10 31.64 26.93
CA ALA A 266 8.42 31.77 26.32
C ALA A 266 8.53 31.03 24.96
N PHE A 267 7.89 29.86 24.85
CA PHE A 267 7.93 28.97 23.68
C PHE A 267 6.75 29.20 22.71
N ALA A 268 5.71 29.92 23.15
CA ALA A 268 4.52 30.22 22.36
C ALA A 268 4.78 31.03 21.07
N ARG A 269 5.98 31.61 20.92
CA ARG A 269 6.42 32.37 19.74
C ARG A 269 7.13 31.53 18.67
N GLU A 270 7.35 30.24 18.91
CA GLU A 270 7.98 29.32 17.94
C GLU A 270 7.15 28.07 17.63
N VAL A 271 6.27 27.61 18.55
CA VAL A 271 5.41 26.41 18.35
C VAL A 271 4.51 26.55 17.12
N THR A 272 4.79 25.78 16.06
CA THR A 272 3.99 25.77 14.82
C THR A 272 2.95 24.66 14.77
N HIS A 273 3.10 23.57 15.55
CA HIS A 273 2.11 22.48 15.61
C HIS A 273 1.94 22.00 17.06
N VAL A 274 0.71 21.72 17.48
CA VAL A 274 0.42 21.05 18.76
C VAL A 274 -0.06 19.63 18.50
N PHE A 275 0.45 18.67 19.26
CA PHE A 275 -0.01 17.29 19.31
C PHE A 275 -0.65 17.07 20.69
N TRP A 276 -1.98 17.03 20.74
CA TRP A 276 -2.74 16.88 21.97
C TRP A 276 -3.06 15.40 22.23
N VAL A 277 -2.25 14.79 23.12
CA VAL A 277 -2.41 13.42 23.60
C VAL A 277 -2.58 13.38 25.13
N ALA A 278 -3.04 14.49 25.71
CA ALA A 278 -3.24 14.67 27.14
C ALA A 278 -4.70 14.46 27.56
N ILE A 279 -4.89 13.72 28.65
CA ILE A 279 -6.18 13.45 29.29
C ILE A 279 -6.02 13.57 30.82
N GLN A 280 -7.08 14.02 31.49
CA GLN A 280 -7.28 13.80 32.92
C GLN A 280 -8.64 13.14 33.15
N VAL A 281 -8.62 11.94 33.72
CA VAL A 281 -9.82 11.16 34.06
C VAL A 281 -10.36 11.61 35.41
N ARG A 282 -11.69 11.59 35.55
CA ARG A 282 -12.50 11.98 36.69
C ARG A 282 -13.62 10.97 36.95
N GLU A 283 -14.23 11.13 38.12
CA GLU A 283 -15.31 10.34 38.71
C GLU A 283 -16.62 10.27 37.89
N CYS A 284 -16.89 11.26 37.02
CA CYS A 284 -18.03 11.26 36.10
C CYS A 284 -17.71 12.04 34.82
N GLU A 285 -18.54 11.90 33.79
CA GLU A 285 -18.27 12.50 32.49
C GLU A 285 -18.44 14.03 32.50
N GLU A 286 -19.28 14.60 33.37
CA GLU A 286 -19.35 16.06 33.55
C GLU A 286 -18.03 16.63 34.10
N ALA A 287 -17.42 15.95 35.07
CA ALA A 287 -16.11 16.31 35.59
C ALA A 287 -15.00 16.13 34.52
N ASN A 288 -15.10 15.08 33.68
CA ASN A 288 -14.21 14.91 32.52
C ASN A 288 -14.36 16.07 31.52
N VAL A 289 -15.60 16.45 31.16
CA VAL A 289 -15.91 17.58 30.26
C VAL A 289 -15.27 18.85 30.79
N ASN A 290 -15.52 19.18 32.07
CA ASN A 290 -15.02 20.40 32.69
C ASN A 290 -13.49 20.47 32.71
N VAL A 291 -12.80 19.42 33.19
CA VAL A 291 -11.34 19.46 33.37
C VAL A 291 -10.57 19.43 32.04
N ASN A 292 -10.94 18.56 31.10
CA ASN A 292 -10.21 18.43 29.84
C ASN A 292 -10.44 19.65 28.93
N THR A 293 -11.65 20.22 28.95
CA THR A 293 -11.97 21.48 28.26
C THR A 293 -11.18 22.66 28.83
N ALA A 294 -11.02 22.74 30.15
CA ALA A 294 -10.20 23.78 30.79
C ALA A 294 -8.72 23.66 30.38
N MET A 295 -8.16 22.45 30.41
CA MET A 295 -6.78 22.18 29.97
C MET A 295 -6.53 22.66 28.53
N LEU A 296 -7.41 22.30 27.59
CA LEU A 296 -7.27 22.71 26.20
C LEU A 296 -7.39 24.24 26.04
N LYS A 297 -8.38 24.87 26.68
CA LYS A 297 -8.59 26.32 26.61
C LYS A 297 -7.40 27.11 27.17
N ASN A 298 -6.80 26.67 28.28
CA ASN A 298 -5.64 27.33 28.87
C ASN A 298 -4.43 27.35 27.92
N VAL A 299 -4.10 26.20 27.33
CA VAL A 299 -2.97 26.09 26.38
C VAL A 299 -3.24 26.90 25.11
N LEU A 300 -4.42 26.79 24.51
CA LEU A 300 -4.77 27.56 23.29
C LEU A 300 -4.85 29.08 23.55
N ASN A 301 -5.28 29.53 24.74
CA ASN A 301 -5.24 30.94 25.13
C ASN A 301 -3.79 31.49 25.16
N VAL A 302 -2.83 30.70 25.65
CA VAL A 302 -1.41 31.11 25.68
C VAL A 302 -0.80 31.09 24.28
N LEU A 303 -1.06 30.05 23.47
CA LEU A 303 -0.48 29.94 22.12
C LEU A 303 -1.08 30.93 21.12
N VAL A 304 -2.40 31.17 21.14
CA VAL A 304 -3.09 32.03 20.17
C VAL A 304 -3.25 33.45 20.70
N LYS A 305 -4.01 33.65 21.79
CA LYS A 305 -4.47 34.99 22.21
C LYS A 305 -3.36 35.83 22.85
N SER A 306 -2.34 35.18 23.42
CA SER A 306 -1.22 35.86 24.09
C SER A 306 -0.06 36.19 23.13
N SER A 307 -0.18 35.86 21.84
CA SER A 307 0.82 36.10 20.81
C SER A 307 0.19 36.76 19.57
N PRO A 308 0.27 38.09 19.40
CA PRO A 308 -0.28 38.82 18.23
C PRO A 308 0.30 38.43 16.86
N SER A 309 1.25 37.50 16.84
CA SER A 309 1.84 36.90 15.63
C SER A 309 2.14 35.42 15.89
N SER A 310 1.16 34.70 16.47
CA SER A 310 1.27 33.27 16.74
C SER A 310 1.66 32.49 15.48
N PRO A 311 2.74 31.68 15.51
CA PRO A 311 3.16 30.88 14.37
C PRO A 311 2.42 29.53 14.29
N LEU A 312 1.44 29.29 15.17
CA LEU A 312 0.67 28.05 15.24
C LEU A 312 -0.13 27.82 13.96
N ARG A 313 0.21 26.76 13.23
CA ARG A 313 -0.40 26.37 11.95
C ARG A 313 -1.43 25.27 12.12
N HIS A 314 -1.18 24.32 13.03
CA HIS A 314 -1.99 23.13 13.19
C HIS A 314 -2.13 22.62 14.63
N VAL A 315 -3.26 22.00 14.96
CA VAL A 315 -3.47 21.24 16.20
C VAL A 315 -4.05 19.85 15.90
N ALA A 316 -3.24 18.81 16.07
CA ALA A 316 -3.69 17.43 16.02
C ALA A 316 -4.22 17.00 17.39
N MET A 317 -5.46 16.53 17.45
CA MET A 317 -6.20 16.23 18.68
C MET A 317 -6.54 14.75 18.76
N GLN A 318 -6.03 14.05 19.79
CA GLN A 318 -6.41 12.66 20.02
C GLN A 318 -7.67 12.55 20.88
N THR A 319 -8.61 11.71 20.43
CA THR A 319 -9.82 11.31 21.16
C THR A 319 -9.88 9.79 21.21
N GLY A 320 -10.94 9.13 20.72
CA GLY A 320 -11.03 7.66 20.66
C GLY A 320 -12.44 7.13 20.38
N THR A 321 -12.59 5.81 20.33
CA THR A 321 -13.87 5.12 20.03
C THR A 321 -15.03 5.42 20.98
N LYS A 322 -14.78 5.94 22.20
CA LYS A 322 -15.83 6.53 23.05
C LYS A 322 -16.59 7.68 22.37
N HIS A 323 -16.13 8.24 21.26
CA HIS A 323 -16.92 9.15 20.43
C HIS A 323 -18.22 8.48 19.94
N TYR A 324 -18.12 7.20 19.56
CA TYR A 324 -19.22 6.38 19.02
C TYR A 324 -19.94 5.59 20.10
N MET A 325 -19.21 5.11 21.12
CA MET A 325 -19.75 4.29 22.21
C MET A 325 -20.38 5.13 23.33
N GLY A 326 -20.05 6.42 23.42
CA GLY A 326 -20.42 7.27 24.55
C GLY A 326 -19.54 7.07 25.80
N PRO A 327 -19.92 7.68 26.95
CA PRO A 327 -19.15 7.63 28.19
C PRO A 327 -19.28 6.29 28.94
N ILE A 328 -18.78 5.20 28.36
CA ILE A 328 -18.84 3.83 28.91
C ILE A 328 -18.20 3.63 30.30
N PHE A 329 -17.46 4.63 30.81
CA PHE A 329 -16.83 4.59 32.14
C PHE A 329 -17.54 5.48 33.17
N ASP A 330 -18.66 6.14 32.80
CA ASP A 330 -19.46 6.93 33.73
C ASP A 330 -20.39 6.00 34.54
N PRO A 331 -20.42 6.11 35.88
CA PRO A 331 -21.14 5.17 36.75
C PRO A 331 -22.67 5.25 36.64
N VAL A 332 -23.24 6.27 36.00
CA VAL A 332 -24.69 6.45 35.83
C VAL A 332 -25.10 6.33 34.36
N LEU A 333 -24.30 6.86 33.44
CA LEU A 333 -24.59 6.85 32.00
C LEU A 333 -24.17 5.54 31.33
N GLY A 334 -23.09 4.88 31.76
CA GLY A 334 -22.53 3.68 31.12
C GLY A 334 -23.57 2.58 30.88
N ASN A 335 -24.37 2.27 31.89
CA ASN A 335 -25.43 1.25 31.85
C ASN A 335 -26.71 1.70 31.10
N ARG A 336 -26.65 2.79 30.34
CA ARG A 336 -27.79 3.40 29.62
C ARG A 336 -27.45 3.78 28.17
N LEU A 337 -26.32 3.30 27.66
CA LEU A 337 -25.84 3.60 26.30
C LEU A 337 -26.45 2.56 25.33
N PRO A 338 -26.87 2.97 24.12
CA PRO A 338 -27.30 2.02 23.10
C PRO A 338 -26.11 1.22 22.58
N HIS A 339 -26.34 -0.03 22.15
CA HIS A 339 -25.34 -0.77 21.36
C HIS A 339 -25.06 0.02 20.07
N PRO A 340 -23.81 0.43 19.81
CA PRO A 340 -23.50 1.26 18.65
C PRO A 340 -23.32 0.41 17.39
N GLU A 341 -23.74 0.93 16.24
CA GLU A 341 -23.58 0.22 14.95
C GLU A 341 -22.11 0.22 14.51
N THR A 342 -21.61 -0.95 14.07
CA THR A 342 -20.20 -1.19 13.75
C THR A 342 -20.05 -1.77 12.32
N PRO A 343 -18.92 -1.52 11.62
CA PRO A 343 -17.72 -0.84 12.08
C PRO A 343 -17.93 0.68 12.26
N PHE A 344 -17.24 1.29 13.23
CA PHE A 344 -17.36 2.72 13.48
C PHE A 344 -16.85 3.55 12.30
N ILE A 345 -17.65 4.52 11.85
CA ILE A 345 -17.31 5.46 10.76
C ILE A 345 -17.29 6.90 11.29
N GLU A 346 -16.40 7.74 10.77
CA GLU A 346 -16.14 9.07 11.36
C GLU A 346 -17.29 10.07 11.22
N ASP A 347 -18.16 9.84 10.24
CA ASP A 347 -19.31 10.68 9.92
C ASP A 347 -20.61 10.19 10.62
N ALA A 348 -20.50 9.20 11.52
CA ALA A 348 -21.59 8.78 12.39
C ALA A 348 -22.04 9.92 13.33
N PRO A 349 -23.35 10.05 13.63
CA PRO A 349 -23.84 11.10 14.51
C PRO A 349 -23.35 10.90 15.96
N ARG A 350 -23.02 12.01 16.63
CA ARG A 350 -22.74 12.02 18.08
C ARG A 350 -23.96 11.50 18.85
N LEU A 351 -23.73 10.65 19.85
CA LEU A 351 -24.80 10.15 20.73
C LEU A 351 -25.37 11.29 21.61
N PRO A 352 -26.64 11.23 22.04
CA PRO A 352 -27.31 12.28 22.81
C PRO A 352 -26.93 12.29 24.31
N TYR A 353 -25.64 12.16 24.62
CA TYR A 353 -25.09 12.18 25.98
C TYR A 353 -23.91 13.17 26.06
N ASN A 354 -23.61 13.66 27.26
CA ASN A 354 -22.38 14.39 27.50
C ASN A 354 -21.17 13.49 27.19
N ASN A 355 -20.14 14.05 26.56
CA ASN A 355 -18.90 13.36 26.22
C ASN A 355 -17.77 14.40 26.11
N PHE A 356 -16.68 14.22 26.85
CA PHE A 356 -15.59 15.21 26.83
C PHE A 356 -14.87 15.26 25.48
N TYR A 357 -14.94 14.20 24.65
CA TYR A 357 -14.45 14.26 23.27
C TYR A 357 -15.22 15.26 22.43
N TYR A 358 -16.55 15.36 22.58
CA TYR A 358 -17.36 16.36 21.86
C TYR A 358 -16.97 17.77 22.31
N SER A 359 -16.80 17.99 23.62
CA SER A 359 -16.39 19.29 24.17
C SER A 359 -14.97 19.71 23.76
N LEU A 360 -14.05 18.75 23.57
CA LEU A 360 -12.72 18.99 23.01
C LEU A 360 -12.80 19.32 21.51
N GLU A 361 -13.56 18.57 20.71
CA GLU A 361 -13.78 18.85 19.28
C GLU A 361 -14.41 20.24 19.06
N ASP A 362 -15.44 20.59 19.83
CA ASP A 362 -16.16 21.88 19.70
C ASP A 362 -15.31 23.06 20.19
N THR A 363 -14.55 22.85 21.27
CA THR A 363 -13.55 23.83 21.72
C THR A 363 -12.49 24.04 20.64
N LEU A 364 -11.97 22.98 20.04
CA LEU A 364 -10.94 23.04 18.99
C LEU A 364 -11.45 23.76 17.75
N ALA A 365 -12.66 23.44 17.29
CA ALA A 365 -13.33 24.09 16.16
C ALA A 365 -13.54 25.61 16.41
N SER A 366 -13.75 26.04 17.66
CA SER A 366 -13.87 27.47 17.99
C SER A 366 -12.58 28.30 17.77
N TYR A 367 -11.42 27.64 17.63
CA TYR A 367 -10.15 28.28 17.26
C TYR A 367 -9.75 28.08 15.78
N ALA A 368 -10.56 27.37 14.98
CA ALA A 368 -10.27 27.08 13.56
C ALA A 368 -9.99 28.32 12.66
N PRO A 369 -10.46 29.55 12.95
CA PRO A 369 -10.01 30.75 12.24
C PRO A 369 -8.54 31.13 12.47
N SER A 370 -7.86 30.51 13.44
CA SER A 370 -6.45 30.79 13.80
C SER A 370 -5.47 29.71 13.32
N PHE A 371 -5.92 28.47 13.17
CA PHE A 371 -5.10 27.32 12.75
C PHE A 371 -5.98 26.21 12.15
N THR A 372 -5.43 25.29 11.36
CA THR A 372 -6.16 24.07 10.98
C THR A 372 -6.05 23.00 12.07
N TYR A 373 -6.94 22.01 12.08
CA TYR A 373 -6.89 20.95 13.08
C TYR A 373 -7.14 19.57 12.47
N SER A 374 -6.82 18.51 13.20
CA SER A 374 -7.24 17.15 12.88
C SER A 374 -7.67 16.43 14.15
N VAL A 375 -8.62 15.51 14.05
CA VAL A 375 -9.10 14.70 15.19
C VAL A 375 -8.81 13.23 14.93
N HIS A 376 -8.15 12.58 15.87
CA HIS A 376 -7.66 11.21 15.75
C HIS A 376 -8.35 10.30 16.76
N ARG A 377 -9.31 9.52 16.27
CA ARG A 377 -10.13 8.60 17.06
C ARG A 377 -9.45 7.23 17.05
N SER A 378 -8.62 6.97 18.06
CA SER A 378 -8.00 5.65 18.26
C SER A 378 -9.01 4.64 18.77
N SER A 379 -8.77 3.38 18.42
CA SER A 379 -9.28 2.22 19.14
C SER A 379 -8.47 2.00 20.44
N ILE A 380 -8.48 0.77 20.96
CA ILE A 380 -7.70 0.36 22.13
C ILE A 380 -6.21 0.47 21.80
N ILE A 381 -5.48 1.31 22.54
CA ILE A 381 -4.08 1.64 22.21
C ILE A 381 -3.12 0.57 22.71
N ILE A 382 -2.30 0.03 21.81
CA ILE A 382 -1.13 -0.79 22.12
C ILE A 382 0.09 0.12 22.27
N GLY A 383 0.77 0.02 23.40
CA GLY A 383 2.00 0.75 23.68
C GLY A 383 2.45 0.55 25.12
N ALA A 384 3.60 1.10 25.49
CA ALA A 384 4.15 1.01 26.84
C ALA A 384 4.36 2.40 27.45
N SER A 385 3.77 2.66 28.61
CA SER A 385 4.11 3.77 29.50
C SER A 385 3.50 3.52 30.88
N SER A 386 4.34 3.58 31.93
CA SER A 386 3.93 3.58 33.35
C SER A 386 3.35 4.92 33.82
N ARG A 387 3.00 5.81 32.89
CA ARG A 387 2.29 7.08 33.13
C ARG A 387 1.02 7.22 32.29
N SER A 388 0.58 6.14 31.62
CA SER A 388 -0.69 6.12 30.88
C SER A 388 -1.77 5.45 31.71
N PHE A 389 -2.84 6.21 32.03
CA PHE A 389 -3.96 5.71 32.85
C PHE A 389 -4.69 4.53 32.19
N TYR A 390 -5.04 4.69 30.91
CA TYR A 390 -5.48 3.57 30.07
C TYR A 390 -4.22 2.94 29.46
N ASN A 391 -3.93 1.70 29.83
CA ASN A 391 -2.82 0.93 29.28
C ASN A 391 -3.20 -0.57 29.23
N GLY A 392 -3.74 -1.00 28.09
CA GLY A 392 -4.15 -2.39 27.90
C GLY A 392 -2.96 -3.36 27.98
N LEU A 393 -1.90 -3.08 27.22
CA LEU A 393 -0.74 -3.97 27.13
C LEU A 393 -0.06 -4.20 28.48
N LEU A 394 0.18 -3.16 29.30
CA LEU A 394 0.76 -3.36 30.63
C LEU A 394 -0.22 -4.03 31.60
N THR A 395 -1.52 -3.75 31.54
CA THR A 395 -2.52 -4.44 32.38
C THR A 395 -2.49 -5.96 32.13
N LEU A 396 -2.40 -6.39 30.87
CA LEU A 396 -2.32 -7.81 30.51
C LEU A 396 -0.93 -8.42 30.79
N SER A 397 0.13 -7.65 30.61
CA SER A 397 1.50 -8.06 30.97
C SER A 397 1.65 -8.31 32.46
N VAL A 398 1.06 -7.44 33.29
CA VAL A 398 1.02 -7.58 34.75
C VAL A 398 0.19 -8.79 35.16
N TYR A 399 -1.00 -8.99 34.59
CA TYR A 399 -1.82 -10.17 34.88
C TYR A 399 -1.11 -11.47 34.49
N ALA A 400 -0.47 -11.53 33.31
CA ALA A 400 0.35 -12.68 32.89
C ALA A 400 1.53 -12.92 33.84
N THR A 401 2.21 -11.85 34.29
CA THR A 401 3.33 -11.95 35.23
C THR A 401 2.89 -12.43 36.62
N LEU A 402 1.75 -11.95 37.12
CA LEU A 402 1.14 -12.43 38.38
C LEU A 402 0.77 -13.91 38.29
N CYS A 403 0.06 -14.33 37.22
CA CYS A 403 -0.23 -15.74 36.98
C CYS A 403 1.04 -16.59 36.94
N LYS A 404 2.09 -16.13 36.26
CA LYS A 404 3.37 -16.84 36.16
C LYS A 404 4.09 -16.99 37.52
N HIS A 405 4.09 -15.94 38.34
CA HIS A 405 4.73 -15.92 39.65
C HIS A 405 3.96 -16.76 40.68
N GLU A 406 2.61 -16.71 40.67
CA GLU A 406 1.75 -17.51 41.56
C GLU A 406 1.52 -18.96 41.08
N GLY A 407 1.98 -19.33 39.88
CA GLY A 407 1.74 -20.65 39.29
C GLY A 407 0.29 -20.89 38.84
N LEU A 408 -0.46 -19.82 38.58
CA LEU A 408 -1.87 -19.85 38.22
C LEU A 408 -2.09 -19.90 36.70
N ALA A 409 -3.20 -20.52 36.30
CA ALA A 409 -3.65 -20.53 34.91
C ALA A 409 -4.02 -19.13 34.41
N PHE A 410 -3.45 -18.70 33.28
CA PHE A 410 -3.71 -17.39 32.66
C PHE A 410 -5.04 -17.38 31.88
N ARG A 411 -6.14 -17.43 32.63
CA ARG A 411 -7.52 -17.50 32.12
C ARG A 411 -7.97 -16.18 31.52
N TYR A 412 -8.82 -16.23 30.49
CA TYR A 412 -9.48 -15.04 29.94
C TYR A 412 -10.59 -14.55 30.89
N PRO A 413 -10.56 -13.30 31.37
CA PRO A 413 -11.50 -12.80 32.39
C PRO A 413 -12.72 -12.08 31.76
N GLY A 414 -13.05 -12.38 30.51
CA GLY A 414 -14.14 -11.75 29.76
C GLY A 414 -15.29 -12.70 29.43
N THR A 415 -16.20 -12.23 28.59
CA THR A 415 -17.32 -13.05 28.08
C THR A 415 -16.89 -13.96 26.93
N ARG A 416 -17.65 -15.05 26.71
CA ARG A 416 -17.52 -15.85 25.47
C ARG A 416 -17.65 -14.99 24.21
N TYR A 417 -18.55 -14.00 24.25
CA TYR A 417 -18.77 -13.09 23.13
C TYR A 417 -17.47 -12.36 22.72
N THR A 418 -16.78 -11.70 23.65
CA THR A 418 -15.52 -11.00 23.32
C THR A 418 -14.38 -11.96 23.02
N TRP A 419 -14.37 -13.17 23.59
CA TRP A 419 -13.38 -14.20 23.26
C TRP A 419 -13.41 -14.63 21.79
N GLU A 420 -14.62 -14.80 21.23
CA GLU A 420 -14.84 -15.44 19.93
C GLU A 420 -15.03 -14.45 18.77
N HIS A 421 -15.41 -13.20 19.06
CA HIS A 421 -15.67 -12.15 18.06
C HIS A 421 -14.50 -11.19 17.85
N PHE A 422 -14.62 -10.31 16.84
CA PHE A 422 -13.54 -9.44 16.41
C PHE A 422 -13.45 -8.14 17.21
N CYS A 423 -12.20 -7.72 17.37
CA CYS A 423 -11.76 -6.45 17.93
C CYS A 423 -10.67 -5.89 17.02
N ASP A 424 -10.46 -4.56 17.04
CA ASP A 424 -9.27 -3.92 16.49
C ASP A 424 -8.53 -3.11 17.57
N MET A 425 -7.31 -2.67 17.23
CA MET A 425 -6.41 -1.95 18.12
C MET A 425 -5.64 -0.86 17.37
N SER A 426 -4.97 0.01 18.12
CA SER A 426 -4.18 1.13 17.62
C SER A 426 -2.75 1.09 18.18
N ASP A 427 -1.77 0.70 17.37
CA ASP A 427 -0.36 0.84 17.72
C ASP A 427 -0.01 2.34 17.92
N ALA A 428 0.58 2.68 19.06
CA ALA A 428 0.92 4.06 19.41
C ALA A 428 1.87 4.73 18.40
N ARG A 429 2.71 3.95 17.71
CA ARG A 429 3.64 4.40 16.66
C ARG A 429 2.89 4.69 15.36
N LEU A 430 1.89 3.87 15.02
CA LEU A 430 1.00 4.09 13.88
C LEU A 430 0.12 5.34 14.10
N LEU A 431 -0.40 5.51 15.32
CA LEU A 431 -1.21 6.67 15.72
C LEU A 431 -0.39 7.97 15.73
N ALA A 432 0.86 7.93 16.19
CA ALA A 432 1.80 9.04 16.03
C ALA A 432 2.07 9.35 14.55
N GLY A 433 2.25 8.32 13.71
CA GLY A 433 2.41 8.46 12.26
C GLY A 433 1.22 9.16 11.59
N GLN A 434 -0.02 8.80 11.94
CA GLN A 434 -1.22 9.44 11.39
C GLN A 434 -1.35 10.90 11.85
N GLN A 435 -1.02 11.20 13.11
CA GLN A 435 -1.03 12.59 13.60
C GLN A 435 -0.01 13.46 12.86
N ILE A 436 1.21 12.97 12.62
CA ILE A 436 2.25 13.69 11.86
C ILE A 436 1.85 13.86 10.39
N TRP A 437 1.25 12.83 9.78
CA TRP A 437 0.69 12.92 8.42
C TRP A 437 -0.41 13.99 8.33
N ALA A 438 -1.40 13.98 9.24
CA ALA A 438 -2.50 14.93 9.20
C ALA A 438 -2.02 16.38 9.43
N ALA A 439 -1.10 16.57 10.39
CA ALA A 439 -0.51 17.87 10.70
C ALA A 439 0.36 18.45 9.57
N THR A 440 0.75 17.65 8.58
CA THR A 440 1.58 18.07 7.44
C THR A 440 0.91 17.91 6.07
N SER A 441 -0.28 17.32 6.02
CA SER A 441 -1.09 17.13 4.81
C SER A 441 -2.21 18.15 4.74
N GLY A 442 -2.13 19.10 3.79
CA GLY A 442 -3.20 20.08 3.58
C GLY A 442 -4.57 19.46 3.32
N ARG A 443 -4.63 18.26 2.72
CA ARG A 443 -5.88 17.51 2.51
C ARG A 443 -6.55 17.05 3.81
N ALA A 444 -5.79 16.84 4.89
CA ALA A 444 -6.31 16.35 6.17
C ALA A 444 -6.81 17.47 7.10
N SER A 445 -6.78 18.73 6.66
CA SER A 445 -7.16 19.89 7.47
C SER A 445 -8.66 19.90 7.80
N ASN A 446 -8.95 20.14 9.09
CA ASN A 446 -10.27 20.25 9.70
C ASN A 446 -11.13 18.98 9.53
N GLN A 447 -10.50 17.81 9.64
CA GLN A 447 -11.13 16.49 9.52
C GLN A 447 -10.98 15.64 10.78
N ALA A 448 -11.91 14.71 10.97
CA ALA A 448 -11.79 13.61 11.92
C ALA A 448 -11.51 12.29 11.18
N PHE A 449 -10.58 11.51 11.72
CA PHE A 449 -10.11 10.21 11.22
C PHE A 449 -10.12 9.17 12.34
N ASN A 450 -10.56 7.96 12.03
CA ASN A 450 -10.24 6.77 12.80
C ASN A 450 -8.76 6.42 12.61
N CYS A 451 -8.15 5.80 13.62
CA CYS A 451 -6.80 5.27 13.51
C CYS A 451 -6.69 3.90 14.17
N THR A 452 -6.71 2.84 13.38
CA THR A 452 -6.53 1.45 13.82
C THR A 452 -5.46 0.77 12.98
N ASN A 453 -5.00 -0.39 13.42
CA ASN A 453 -3.94 -1.16 12.77
C ASN A 453 -4.28 -1.60 11.34
N GLY A 454 -5.56 -1.53 10.94
CA GLY A 454 -6.03 -1.87 9.60
C GLY A 454 -6.28 -3.37 9.40
N ASP A 455 -6.17 -4.16 10.47
CA ASP A 455 -6.57 -5.55 10.59
C ASP A 455 -7.55 -5.74 11.77
N VAL A 456 -8.03 -6.97 11.96
CA VAL A 456 -8.87 -7.38 13.09
C VAL A 456 -8.31 -8.65 13.71
N PHE A 457 -8.60 -8.88 14.99
CA PHE A 457 -8.18 -10.06 15.73
C PHE A 457 -9.30 -10.54 16.67
N THR A 458 -9.24 -11.79 17.15
CA THR A 458 -10.10 -12.29 18.23
C THR A 458 -9.32 -12.30 19.55
N TRP A 459 -9.95 -12.06 20.70
CA TRP A 459 -9.23 -12.15 21.98
C TRP A 459 -8.63 -13.54 22.23
N LYS A 460 -9.27 -14.60 21.71
CA LYS A 460 -8.72 -15.97 21.58
C LYS A 460 -7.36 -16.05 20.88
N SER A 461 -7.14 -15.24 19.82
CA SER A 461 -5.86 -15.16 19.12
C SER A 461 -4.82 -14.34 19.88
N MET A 462 -5.23 -13.23 20.50
CA MET A 462 -4.37 -12.39 21.36
C MET A 462 -3.85 -13.18 22.56
N TRP A 463 -4.71 -13.98 23.21
CA TRP A 463 -4.31 -14.79 24.36
C TRP A 463 -3.24 -15.83 24.02
N LYS A 464 -3.27 -16.44 22.83
CA LYS A 464 -2.21 -17.34 22.37
C LYS A 464 -0.86 -16.63 22.28
N VAL A 465 -0.83 -15.41 21.73
CA VAL A 465 0.39 -14.60 21.64
C VAL A 465 0.89 -14.15 23.01
N LEU A 466 -0.01 -13.82 23.95
CA LEU A 466 0.37 -13.52 25.33
C LEU A 466 0.94 -14.76 26.05
N CYS A 467 0.35 -15.95 25.85
CA CYS A 467 0.89 -17.21 26.35
C CYS A 467 2.29 -17.50 25.78
N GLU A 468 2.49 -17.30 24.47
CA GLU A 468 3.79 -17.42 23.79
C GLU A 468 4.83 -16.45 24.38
N VAL A 469 4.50 -15.15 24.43
CA VAL A 469 5.40 -14.06 24.89
C VAL A 469 5.81 -14.20 26.36
N PHE A 470 4.90 -14.64 27.24
CA PHE A 470 5.19 -14.81 28.67
C PHE A 470 5.63 -16.23 29.05
N GLY A 471 5.58 -17.20 28.14
CA GLY A 471 5.91 -18.60 28.43
C GLY A 471 4.92 -19.23 29.42
N LEU A 472 3.63 -19.11 29.12
CA LEU A 472 2.50 -19.65 29.88
C LEU A 472 1.74 -20.69 29.04
N GLU A 473 1.07 -21.63 29.69
CA GLU A 473 0.18 -22.57 29.00
C GLU A 473 -1.07 -21.84 28.45
N PHE A 474 -1.48 -22.17 27.22
CA PHE A 474 -2.73 -21.67 26.66
C PHE A 474 -3.92 -22.49 27.16
N VAL A 475 -4.71 -21.89 28.04
CA VAL A 475 -5.95 -22.49 28.56
C VAL A 475 -7.13 -22.05 27.68
N PRO A 476 -7.99 -22.97 27.18
CA PRO A 476 -9.23 -22.61 26.50
C PRO A 476 -10.16 -21.78 27.38
N PHE A 477 -11.10 -21.05 26.76
CA PHE A 477 -12.14 -20.35 27.51
C PHE A 477 -13.00 -21.31 28.34
N VAL A 478 -13.11 -21.03 29.63
CA VAL A 478 -13.96 -21.74 30.59
C VAL A 478 -15.02 -20.77 31.09
N ASP A 479 -16.28 -21.21 31.08
CA ASP A 479 -17.44 -20.42 31.53
C ASP A 479 -17.57 -20.45 33.05
N GLU A 480 -16.59 -19.88 33.75
CA GLU A 480 -16.57 -19.80 35.21
C GLU A 480 -17.36 -18.59 35.70
N ALA A 481 -18.69 -18.73 35.70
CA ALA A 481 -19.64 -17.81 36.33
C ALA A 481 -19.55 -17.88 37.87
N GLY A 482 -18.41 -17.44 38.43
CA GLY A 482 -18.17 -17.34 39.87
C GLY A 482 -18.46 -15.94 40.42
N ASP A 483 -18.97 -15.85 41.65
CA ASP A 483 -19.31 -14.60 42.36
C ASP A 483 -18.11 -13.68 42.70
N LEU A 484 -16.92 -13.94 42.15
CA LEU A 484 -15.68 -13.21 42.42
C LEU A 484 -15.30 -12.34 41.23
N SER A 485 -15.44 -11.02 41.38
CA SER A 485 -14.98 -10.06 40.38
C SER A 485 -13.46 -10.14 40.19
N TRP A 486 -13.01 -10.46 38.98
CA TRP A 486 -11.59 -10.50 38.59
C TRP A 486 -10.85 -9.21 38.97
N VAL A 487 -11.49 -8.05 38.80
CA VAL A 487 -10.94 -6.74 39.22
C VAL A 487 -10.63 -6.73 40.72
N GLN A 488 -11.57 -7.17 41.56
CA GLN A 488 -11.39 -7.25 43.01
C GLN A 488 -10.40 -8.35 43.43
N GLU A 489 -10.09 -9.34 42.59
CA GLU A 489 -8.99 -10.28 42.85
C GLU A 489 -7.64 -9.59 42.57
N MET A 490 -7.50 -8.97 41.40
CA MET A 490 -6.26 -8.32 40.98
C MET A 490 -5.88 -7.13 41.87
N GLU A 491 -6.86 -6.36 42.37
CA GLU A 491 -6.63 -5.28 43.35
C GLU A 491 -5.97 -5.78 44.66
N LYS A 492 -6.15 -7.05 45.04
CA LYS A 492 -5.53 -7.63 46.25
C LYS A 492 -4.07 -8.05 46.04
N LYS A 493 -3.57 -8.03 44.79
CA LYS A 493 -2.23 -8.52 44.42
C LYS A 493 -1.11 -7.48 44.62
N GLU A 494 -1.38 -6.28 45.15
CA GLU A 494 -0.38 -5.21 45.30
C GLU A 494 0.90 -5.66 46.02
N LYS A 495 0.78 -6.42 47.11
CA LYS A 495 1.94 -6.96 47.86
C LYS A 495 2.75 -7.99 47.07
N ILE A 496 2.11 -8.71 46.15
CA ILE A 496 2.76 -9.68 45.27
C ILE A 496 3.48 -8.94 44.14
N TRP A 497 2.87 -7.87 43.62
CA TRP A 497 3.55 -6.97 42.67
C TRP A 497 4.79 -6.31 43.28
N ASP A 498 4.71 -5.79 44.51
CA ASP A 498 5.86 -5.24 45.23
C ASP A 498 6.99 -6.28 45.40
N ALA A 499 6.65 -7.55 45.64
CA ALA A 499 7.62 -8.64 45.72
C ALA A 499 8.26 -8.95 44.35
N ILE A 500 7.47 -9.07 43.28
CA ILE A 500 7.92 -9.27 41.89
C ILE A 500 8.88 -8.16 41.45
N VAL A 501 8.57 -6.89 41.78
CA VAL A 501 9.42 -5.73 41.49
C VAL A 501 10.77 -5.85 42.20
N GLY A 502 10.76 -6.24 43.48
CA GLY A 502 11.98 -6.43 44.27
C GLY A 502 12.83 -7.62 43.82
N GLU A 503 12.21 -8.78 43.53
CA GLU A 503 12.89 -10.01 43.15
C GLU A 503 13.57 -9.90 41.77
N HIS A 504 12.88 -9.31 40.80
CA HIS A 504 13.40 -9.18 39.43
C HIS A 504 14.12 -7.85 39.15
N GLY A 505 14.26 -6.98 40.16
CA GLY A 505 14.94 -5.68 40.02
C GLY A 505 14.26 -4.75 39.02
N LEU A 506 12.92 -4.76 38.97
CA LEU A 506 12.14 -3.94 38.04
C LEU A 506 12.14 -2.46 38.48
N TYR A 507 11.72 -1.57 37.59
CA TYR A 507 11.44 -0.19 37.97
C TYR A 507 10.36 -0.12 39.05
N GLU A 508 10.66 0.58 40.15
CA GLU A 508 9.73 0.81 41.26
C GLU A 508 8.43 1.44 40.73
N THR A 509 7.33 0.70 40.86
CA THR A 509 6.01 1.02 40.31
C THR A 509 4.94 0.40 41.19
N LYS A 510 3.87 1.14 41.51
CA LYS A 510 2.69 0.54 42.16
C LYS A 510 1.74 -0.07 41.15
N LEU A 511 1.09 -1.15 41.56
CA LEU A 511 0.21 -1.96 40.69
C LEU A 511 -0.86 -1.11 39.99
N ASN A 512 -1.46 -0.18 40.72
CA ASN A 512 -2.48 0.75 40.25
C ASN A 512 -1.96 1.95 39.43
N GLU A 513 -0.64 2.14 39.30
CA GLU A 513 -0.06 3.14 38.37
C GLU A 513 0.15 2.59 36.96
N ILE A 514 0.26 1.26 36.81
CA ILE A 514 0.63 0.60 35.55
C ILE A 514 -0.46 -0.32 34.97
N ALA A 515 -1.37 -0.83 35.81
CA ALA A 515 -2.46 -1.71 35.43
C ALA A 515 -3.82 -1.11 35.80
N CYS A 516 -4.78 -1.17 34.87
CA CYS A 516 -6.14 -0.66 35.07
C CYS A 516 -7.17 -1.77 34.77
N PHE A 517 -7.25 -2.74 35.68
CA PHE A 517 -8.09 -3.93 35.53
C PHE A 517 -9.56 -3.59 35.26
N ALA A 518 -10.13 -2.57 35.91
CA ALA A 518 -11.49 -2.11 35.64
C ALA A 518 -11.72 -1.68 34.17
N SER A 519 -10.74 -1.01 33.55
CA SER A 519 -10.84 -0.61 32.14
C SER A 519 -10.70 -1.80 31.19
N ALA A 520 -9.83 -2.75 31.51
CA ALA A 520 -9.71 -4.00 30.76
C ALA A 520 -11.00 -4.84 30.88
N ASN A 521 -11.59 -4.92 32.07
CA ASN A 521 -12.85 -5.62 32.33
C ASN A 521 -13.99 -5.07 31.46
N ALA A 522 -14.12 -3.74 31.35
CA ALA A 522 -15.12 -3.12 30.49
C ALA A 522 -14.94 -3.48 29.00
N VAL A 523 -13.70 -3.54 28.50
CA VAL A 523 -13.40 -4.01 27.13
C VAL A 523 -13.74 -5.49 26.95
N PHE A 524 -13.48 -6.31 27.96
CA PHE A 524 -13.74 -7.75 27.95
C PHE A 524 -15.23 -8.13 28.12
N HIS A 525 -16.08 -7.17 28.44
CA HIS A 525 -17.54 -7.33 28.58
C HIS A 525 -18.32 -6.45 27.58
N LEU A 526 -17.72 -6.03 26.47
CA LEU A 526 -18.46 -5.39 25.38
C LEU A 526 -19.38 -6.42 24.68
N GLU A 527 -20.65 -6.04 24.52
CA GLU A 527 -21.69 -6.84 23.86
C GLU A 527 -21.84 -6.50 22.36
N PHE A 528 -20.74 -6.03 21.74
CA PHE A 528 -20.65 -5.71 20.32
C PHE A 528 -19.19 -5.81 19.84
N GLN A 529 -18.99 -5.98 18.53
CA GLN A 529 -17.65 -6.13 17.95
C GLN A 529 -16.94 -4.77 17.83
N HIS A 530 -15.87 -4.57 18.60
CA HIS A 530 -15.19 -3.27 18.71
C HIS A 530 -14.21 -3.06 17.54
N VAL A 531 -14.73 -2.59 16.40
CA VAL A 531 -13.98 -2.38 15.14
C VAL A 531 -14.33 -1.04 14.49
N CYS A 532 -13.33 -0.38 13.88
CA CYS A 532 -13.45 0.90 13.18
C CYS A 532 -13.13 0.77 11.69
N SER A 533 -13.79 1.52 10.82
CA SER A 533 -13.37 1.64 9.41
C SER A 533 -12.14 2.54 9.29
N MET A 534 -11.21 2.16 8.41
CA MET A 534 -10.04 2.95 8.01
C MET A 534 -10.19 3.56 6.60
N ASN A 535 -11.37 3.47 5.98
CA ASN A 535 -11.57 3.88 4.58
C ASN A 535 -11.35 5.38 4.37
N LYS A 536 -11.87 6.24 5.26
CA LYS A 536 -11.67 7.69 5.19
C LYS A 536 -10.19 8.08 5.28
N SER A 537 -9.42 7.41 6.15
CA SER A 537 -7.96 7.57 6.23
C SER A 537 -7.28 7.23 4.89
N ARG A 538 -7.65 6.12 4.26
CA ARG A 538 -7.08 5.67 2.96
C ARG A 538 -7.48 6.59 1.80
N GLU A 539 -8.73 7.07 1.76
CA GLU A 539 -9.25 8.02 0.76
C GLU A 539 -8.52 9.37 0.79
N PHE A 540 -8.10 9.80 1.98
CA PHE A 540 -7.29 11.01 2.17
C PHE A 540 -5.79 10.77 1.91
N GLY A 541 -5.35 9.52 1.81
CA GLY A 541 -4.00 9.12 1.42
C GLY A 541 -3.14 8.54 2.56
N TYR A 542 -3.74 8.12 3.68
CA TYR A 542 -3.04 7.44 4.77
C TYR A 542 -3.21 5.92 4.68
N PHE A 543 -2.10 5.23 4.34
CA PHE A 543 -2.04 3.78 4.14
C PHE A 543 -1.26 3.03 5.24
N GLY A 544 -0.98 3.71 6.36
CA GLY A 544 -0.30 3.07 7.49
C GLY A 544 -1.14 1.92 8.08
N TYR A 545 -0.47 0.82 8.39
CA TYR A 545 -1.01 -0.38 9.02
C TYR A 545 0.06 -0.97 9.97
N VAL A 546 -0.35 -1.91 10.81
CA VAL A 546 0.53 -2.80 11.62
C VAL A 546 -0.17 -4.16 11.72
N ASP A 547 0.53 -5.30 11.75
CA ASP A 547 -0.10 -6.56 12.18
C ASP A 547 -0.29 -6.52 13.70
N THR A 548 -1.56 -6.57 14.14
CA THR A 548 -1.90 -6.39 15.56
C THR A 548 -1.24 -7.42 16.47
N LEU A 549 -1.10 -8.68 16.03
CA LEU A 549 -0.55 -9.75 16.84
C LEU A 549 0.99 -9.67 16.92
N GLU A 550 1.65 -9.36 15.81
CA GLU A 550 3.11 -9.17 15.79
C GLU A 550 3.54 -7.87 16.49
N SER A 551 2.67 -6.85 16.57
CA SER A 551 2.93 -5.61 17.33
C SER A 551 3.21 -5.87 18.83
N ILE A 552 2.62 -6.93 19.39
CA ILE A 552 2.81 -7.36 20.78
C ILE A 552 4.20 -7.96 20.96
N LYS A 553 4.60 -8.88 20.06
CA LYS A 553 5.90 -9.57 20.07
C LYS A 553 7.08 -8.64 19.82
N MET A 554 6.91 -7.63 18.96
CA MET A 554 7.93 -6.65 18.58
C MET A 554 8.57 -5.88 19.76
N ASN A 555 7.96 -5.89 20.94
CA ASN A 555 8.54 -5.31 22.16
C ASN A 555 9.70 -6.14 22.77
N GLN A 556 10.03 -7.31 22.20
CA GLN A 556 11.20 -8.13 22.61
C GLN A 556 12.49 -7.86 21.82
N LEU A 557 12.46 -7.00 20.79
CA LEU A 557 13.67 -6.69 20.01
C LEU A 557 14.45 -5.51 20.61
N PRO A 558 15.76 -5.65 20.93
CA PRO A 558 16.61 -4.51 21.21
C PRO A 558 16.74 -3.63 19.95
N PRO A 559 16.99 -2.31 20.09
CA PRO A 559 17.22 -1.45 18.94
C PRO A 559 18.48 -1.93 18.18
N PRO A 560 18.48 -1.90 16.83
CA PRO A 560 19.65 -2.29 16.05
C PRO A 560 20.84 -1.39 16.41
N GLU A 561 21.99 -2.02 16.65
CA GLU A 561 23.21 -1.32 17.05
C GLU A 561 23.65 -0.29 16.01
N THR A 562 24.18 0.83 16.47
CA THR A 562 24.59 1.92 15.58
C THR A 562 25.95 1.59 14.94
N PRO A 563 26.07 1.52 13.61
CA PRO A 563 27.34 1.13 12.99
C PRO A 563 28.41 2.21 13.17
N PHE A 564 29.52 1.77 13.77
CA PHE A 564 30.90 2.30 13.81
C PHE A 564 31.21 3.68 13.21
N THR A 565 31.88 4.51 14.01
CA THR A 565 32.71 5.65 13.58
C THR A 565 34.18 5.36 13.87
N GLU A 566 35.09 5.58 12.92
CA GLU A 566 36.51 5.24 13.04
C GLU A 566 37.43 6.41 12.61
N ASP A 567 38.14 7.01 13.57
CA ASP A 567 39.02 8.18 13.36
C ASP A 567 40.43 7.80 12.85
N THR A 568 40.50 7.16 11.68
CA THR A 568 41.77 6.73 11.08
C THR A 568 42.40 7.84 10.20
N PRO A 569 43.62 8.35 10.51
CA PRO A 569 44.23 9.47 9.78
C PRO A 569 44.70 9.11 8.36
N ARG A 570 44.80 10.12 7.48
CA ARG A 570 45.27 9.95 6.09
C ARG A 570 46.73 9.47 6.03
N LEU A 571 46.99 8.51 5.13
CA LEU A 571 48.33 7.99 4.88
C LEU A 571 49.23 9.02 4.15
N PRO A 572 50.55 9.06 4.40
CA PRO A 572 51.43 10.17 4.01
C PRO A 572 51.84 10.21 2.53
N TYR A 573 51.23 9.39 1.66
CA TYR A 573 51.51 9.34 0.22
C TYR A 573 50.28 9.71 -0.61
N LYS A 574 50.50 10.35 -1.76
CA LYS A 574 49.40 10.79 -2.65
C LYS A 574 48.59 9.60 -3.17
N ASN A 575 47.36 9.48 -2.67
CA ASN A 575 46.34 8.55 -3.14
C ASN A 575 45.41 9.29 -4.13
N PHE A 576 44.91 8.59 -5.15
CA PHE A 576 43.89 9.07 -6.06
C PHE A 576 42.60 9.47 -5.33
N TYR A 577 42.18 8.69 -4.33
CA TYR A 577 41.00 9.00 -3.52
C TYR A 577 41.16 10.26 -2.68
N TYR A 578 42.31 10.45 -2.01
CA TYR A 578 42.59 11.72 -1.31
C TYR A 578 42.67 12.90 -2.29
N SER A 579 43.18 12.70 -3.50
CA SER A 579 43.21 13.75 -4.54
C SER A 579 41.81 14.12 -5.03
N LEU A 580 40.86 13.18 -5.05
CA LEU A 580 39.45 13.43 -5.33
C LEU A 580 38.74 14.11 -4.14
N GLU A 581 39.03 13.69 -2.91
CA GLU A 581 38.54 14.37 -1.68
C GLU A 581 38.99 15.83 -1.65
N ASP A 582 40.26 16.11 -1.92
CA ASP A 582 40.82 17.47 -1.94
C ASP A 582 40.22 18.32 -3.06
N LEU A 583 39.94 17.71 -4.22
CA LEU A 583 39.24 18.36 -5.32
C LEU A 583 37.79 18.69 -4.94
N LEU A 584 37.04 17.75 -4.35
CA LEU A 584 35.66 17.96 -3.89
C LEU A 584 35.59 19.00 -2.77
N ALA A 585 36.55 18.99 -1.83
CA ALA A 585 36.70 20.01 -0.80
C ALA A 585 36.90 21.41 -1.41
N SER A 586 37.69 21.54 -2.47
CA SER A 586 37.91 22.82 -3.17
C SER A 586 36.66 23.41 -3.83
N TYR A 587 35.64 22.59 -4.14
CA TYR A 587 34.33 23.02 -4.65
C TYR A 587 33.21 23.02 -3.58
N SER A 588 33.53 22.68 -2.32
CA SER A 588 32.54 22.59 -1.23
C SER A 588 31.69 23.86 -0.99
N PRO A 589 32.16 25.10 -1.24
CA PRO A 589 31.32 26.30 -1.18
C PRO A 589 30.11 26.31 -2.13
N SER A 590 30.05 25.40 -3.11
CA SER A 590 28.96 25.31 -4.11
C SER A 590 28.10 24.05 -4.01
N PHE A 591 28.58 22.97 -3.37
CA PHE A 591 27.78 21.77 -3.10
C PHE A 591 28.36 20.93 -1.95
N THR A 592 27.50 20.19 -1.26
CA THR A 592 27.90 19.19 -0.25
C THR A 592 28.16 17.84 -0.90
N TYR A 593 29.24 17.17 -0.52
CA TYR A 593 29.59 15.83 -0.99
C TYR A 593 29.60 14.81 0.16
N SER A 594 29.73 13.52 -0.16
CA SER A 594 30.25 12.50 0.76
C SER A 594 31.14 11.53 -0.04
N VAL A 595 32.18 10.99 0.56
CA VAL A 595 33.11 10.05 -0.11
C VAL A 595 33.00 8.69 0.54
N HIS A 596 32.96 7.64 -0.29
CA HIS A 596 32.73 6.25 0.14
C HIS A 596 33.89 5.39 -0.36
N ARG A 597 34.77 4.97 0.55
CA ARG A 597 36.02 4.26 0.26
C ARG A 597 35.81 2.75 0.45
N SER A 598 35.43 2.07 -0.63
CA SER A 598 35.39 0.61 -0.68
C SER A 598 36.77 0.01 -0.99
N SER A 599 37.04 -1.17 -0.47
CA SER A 599 38.28 -1.94 -0.70
C SER A 599 38.25 -2.65 -2.07
N ILE A 600 37.31 -3.59 -2.24
CA ILE A 600 36.96 -4.28 -3.49
C ILE A 600 35.43 -4.44 -3.51
N ILE A 601 34.79 -4.08 -4.62
CA ILE A 601 33.32 -4.18 -4.77
C ILE A 601 32.95 -5.51 -5.45
N ILE A 602 32.00 -6.24 -4.89
CA ILE A 602 31.30 -7.36 -5.52
C ILE A 602 29.92 -6.88 -5.97
N GLY A 603 29.61 -7.01 -7.27
CA GLY A 603 28.29 -6.70 -7.80
C GLY A 603 28.14 -7.14 -9.25
N ALA A 604 26.91 -7.47 -9.65
CA ALA A 604 26.58 -7.82 -11.03
C ALA A 604 26.21 -6.55 -11.82
N SER A 605 27.10 -6.15 -12.74
CA SER A 605 26.80 -5.14 -13.76
C SER A 605 27.50 -5.51 -15.07
N SER A 606 26.78 -5.34 -16.19
CA SER A 606 27.27 -5.58 -17.55
C SER A 606 28.24 -4.52 -18.06
N GLN A 607 28.25 -3.33 -17.45
CA GLN A 607 29.05 -2.18 -17.89
C GLN A 607 30.19 -1.81 -16.93
N SER A 608 30.35 -2.55 -15.82
CA SER A 608 31.44 -2.30 -14.84
C SER A 608 32.74 -2.98 -15.26
N PHE A 609 33.78 -2.17 -15.50
CA PHE A 609 35.14 -2.62 -15.77
C PHE A 609 35.81 -3.39 -14.60
N TYR A 610 35.23 -3.34 -13.40
CA TYR A 610 35.75 -3.97 -12.18
C TYR A 610 34.88 -5.16 -11.71
N ASN A 611 34.08 -5.78 -12.59
CA ASN A 611 33.28 -6.95 -12.25
C ASN A 611 34.17 -8.21 -12.04
N THR A 612 34.67 -8.39 -10.81
CA THR A 612 35.55 -9.50 -10.43
C THR A 612 34.92 -10.88 -10.65
N LEU A 613 33.62 -11.04 -10.38
CA LEU A 613 32.93 -12.32 -10.58
C LEU A 613 32.85 -12.72 -12.06
N LEU A 614 32.46 -11.78 -12.94
CA LEU A 614 32.45 -12.01 -14.38
C LEU A 614 33.85 -12.28 -14.92
N THR A 615 34.85 -11.54 -14.44
CA THR A 615 36.27 -11.73 -14.82
C THR A 615 36.77 -13.13 -14.44
N LEU A 616 36.45 -13.62 -13.24
CA LEU A 616 36.82 -14.96 -12.80
C LEU A 616 36.04 -16.06 -13.54
N ALA A 617 34.77 -15.85 -13.89
CA ALA A 617 33.99 -16.78 -14.70
C ALA A 617 34.50 -16.88 -16.15
N VAL A 618 34.90 -15.76 -16.75
CA VAL A 618 35.57 -15.72 -18.07
C VAL A 618 36.93 -16.40 -18.00
N TYR A 619 37.75 -16.10 -16.98
CA TYR A 619 39.05 -16.76 -16.79
C TYR A 619 38.92 -18.27 -16.56
N ALA A 620 37.92 -18.74 -15.81
CA ALA A 620 37.62 -20.16 -15.66
C ALA A 620 37.21 -20.82 -16.99
N THR A 621 36.41 -20.13 -17.79
CA THR A 621 36.00 -20.58 -19.13
C THR A 621 37.21 -20.69 -20.08
N ILE A 622 38.10 -19.69 -20.09
CA ILE A 622 39.35 -19.71 -20.86
C ILE A 622 40.25 -20.85 -20.40
N CYS A 623 40.48 -21.02 -19.08
CA CYS A 623 41.25 -22.15 -18.56
C CYS A 623 40.68 -23.49 -19.02
N LYS A 624 39.36 -23.67 -18.98
CA LYS A 624 38.69 -24.90 -19.45
C LYS A 624 38.86 -25.13 -20.96
N HIS A 625 38.79 -24.07 -21.77
CA HIS A 625 38.98 -24.15 -23.23
C HIS A 625 40.42 -24.52 -23.61
N GLU A 626 41.41 -23.85 -23.00
CA GLU A 626 42.85 -24.07 -23.26
C GLU A 626 43.42 -25.31 -22.54
N GLY A 627 42.59 -26.13 -21.88
CA GLY A 627 43.02 -27.30 -21.10
C GLY A 627 43.86 -26.97 -19.86
N MET A 628 43.88 -25.71 -19.42
CA MET A 628 44.70 -25.21 -18.31
C MET A 628 44.01 -25.39 -16.95
N ALA A 629 44.79 -25.62 -15.90
CA ALA A 629 44.28 -25.64 -14.54
C ALA A 629 43.92 -24.22 -14.06
N PHE A 630 42.66 -24.03 -13.62
CA PHE A 630 42.17 -22.79 -13.02
C PHE A 630 42.82 -22.55 -11.63
N ARG A 631 43.90 -21.77 -11.63
CA ARG A 631 44.72 -21.39 -10.47
C ARG A 631 44.54 -19.90 -10.15
N ASP A 632 44.92 -19.48 -8.95
CA ASP A 632 44.93 -18.06 -8.62
C ASP A 632 45.93 -17.30 -9.54
N PRO A 633 45.53 -16.19 -10.20
CA PRO A 633 46.43 -15.37 -10.99
C PRO A 633 47.20 -14.33 -10.13
N GLY A 634 46.93 -14.29 -8.82
CA GLY A 634 47.59 -13.41 -7.86
C GLY A 634 49.06 -13.75 -7.62
N ASN A 635 49.74 -12.85 -6.91
CA ASN A 635 51.11 -13.07 -6.44
C ASN A 635 51.10 -13.61 -4.99
N ARG A 636 52.27 -14.05 -4.52
CA ARG A 636 52.42 -14.66 -3.18
C ARG A 636 51.99 -13.72 -2.04
N TYR A 637 52.22 -12.41 -2.17
CA TYR A 637 51.80 -11.43 -1.16
C TYR A 637 50.26 -11.38 -1.08
N THR A 638 49.57 -11.20 -2.20
CA THR A 638 48.09 -11.23 -2.25
C THR A 638 47.49 -12.56 -1.79
N TRP A 639 48.17 -13.69 -2.04
CA TRP A 639 47.73 -15.02 -1.63
C TRP A 639 47.76 -15.26 -0.11
N GLU A 640 48.76 -14.71 0.58
CA GLU A 640 48.97 -14.93 2.02
C GLU A 640 48.24 -13.93 2.93
N HIS A 641 47.88 -12.74 2.42
CA HIS A 641 47.28 -11.65 3.18
C HIS A 641 45.75 -11.72 3.30
N TYR A 642 45.22 -10.83 4.15
CA TYR A 642 43.79 -10.58 4.33
C TYR A 642 43.26 -9.61 3.26
N CYS A 643 41.97 -9.76 2.95
CA CYS A 643 41.19 -8.91 2.06
C CYS A 643 39.79 -8.71 2.66
N ASP A 644 39.24 -7.53 2.46
CA ASP A 644 37.82 -7.19 2.62
C ASP A 644 37.19 -7.13 1.22
N MET A 645 35.89 -7.40 1.11
CA MET A 645 35.13 -7.21 -0.13
C MET A 645 33.70 -6.80 0.23
N LEU A 646 33.27 -5.66 -0.31
CA LEU A 646 31.99 -4.99 -0.06
C LEU A 646 30.95 -5.38 -1.11
N ASP A 647 29.69 -5.61 -0.71
CA ASP A 647 28.60 -5.80 -1.67
C ASP A 647 28.15 -4.45 -2.25
N ALA A 648 27.97 -4.37 -3.57
CA ALA A 648 27.52 -3.16 -4.27
C ALA A 648 26.18 -2.63 -3.75
N ARG A 649 25.31 -3.48 -3.19
CA ARG A 649 24.05 -3.08 -2.56
C ARG A 649 24.28 -2.38 -1.23
N VAL A 650 25.15 -2.90 -0.38
CA VAL A 650 25.55 -2.26 0.89
C VAL A 650 26.21 -0.90 0.63
N LEU A 651 27.04 -0.81 -0.42
CA LEU A 651 27.60 0.48 -0.86
C LEU A 651 26.51 1.46 -1.32
N ALA A 652 25.51 1.00 -2.08
CA ALA A 652 24.42 1.84 -2.54
C ALA A 652 23.52 2.29 -1.38
N GLU A 653 23.22 1.42 -0.42
CA GLU A 653 22.48 1.72 0.81
C GLU A 653 23.23 2.76 1.67
N GLN A 654 24.56 2.60 1.83
CA GLN A 654 25.41 3.56 2.54
C GLN A 654 25.50 4.91 1.80
N GLN A 655 25.50 4.93 0.47
CA GLN A 655 25.43 6.16 -0.33
C GLN A 655 24.07 6.86 -0.22
N ILE A 656 22.96 6.11 -0.23
CA ILE A 656 21.60 6.63 -0.01
C ILE A 656 21.49 7.22 1.40
N TRP A 657 21.98 6.50 2.41
CA TRP A 657 22.08 6.97 3.81
C TRP A 657 22.87 8.28 3.92
N ALA A 658 24.05 8.37 3.30
CA ALA A 658 24.88 9.57 3.33
C ALA A 658 24.29 10.74 2.53
N ALA A 659 23.49 10.48 1.49
CA ALA A 659 22.78 11.51 0.74
C ALA A 659 21.66 12.18 1.56
N VAL A 660 21.06 11.48 2.53
CA VAL A 660 19.99 12.01 3.38
C VAL A 660 20.45 12.47 4.77
N LEU A 661 21.56 11.94 5.30
CA LEU A 661 22.01 12.24 6.65
C LEU A 661 22.92 13.48 6.71
N GLY A 662 22.47 14.53 7.41
CA GLY A 662 23.22 15.78 7.55
C GLY A 662 24.65 15.64 8.12
N LYS A 663 24.90 14.64 8.97
CA LYS A 663 26.24 14.33 9.52
C LYS A 663 27.23 13.79 8.48
N ALA A 664 26.77 13.27 7.34
CA ALA A 664 27.62 12.74 6.28
C ALA A 664 28.15 13.80 5.32
N LYS A 665 27.68 15.05 5.44
CA LYS A 665 28.10 16.17 4.59
C LYS A 665 29.60 16.47 4.75
N ASN A 666 30.28 16.49 3.62
CA ASN A 666 31.72 16.70 3.46
C ASN A 666 32.61 15.65 4.16
N GLN A 667 32.03 14.52 4.60
CA GLN A 667 32.74 13.43 5.27
C GLN A 667 33.21 12.35 4.28
N ALA A 668 34.19 11.56 4.71
CA ALA A 668 34.69 10.39 3.99
C ALA A 668 34.57 9.14 4.88
N PHE A 669 33.89 8.11 4.37
CA PHE A 669 33.62 6.85 5.06
C PHE A 669 34.48 5.73 4.48
N ASN A 670 34.93 4.82 5.33
CA ASN A 670 35.40 3.49 4.89
C ASN A 670 34.16 2.58 4.75
N CYS A 671 34.14 1.73 3.72
CA CYS A 671 32.97 0.92 3.36
C CYS A 671 33.38 -0.56 3.29
N THR A 672 32.93 -1.36 4.26
CA THR A 672 33.22 -2.79 4.40
C THR A 672 31.94 -3.57 4.71
N ASN A 673 31.89 -4.86 4.39
CA ASN A 673 30.84 -5.77 4.85
C ASN A 673 31.04 -6.22 6.33
N GLY A 674 32.14 -5.83 6.99
CA GLY A 674 32.52 -6.26 8.34
C GLY A 674 33.35 -7.55 8.39
N ASP A 675 33.22 -8.41 7.37
CA ASP A 675 34.00 -9.65 7.24
C ASP A 675 35.34 -9.44 6.53
N VAL A 676 36.43 -9.92 7.15
CA VAL A 676 37.80 -9.86 6.59
C VAL A 676 38.41 -11.26 6.51
N PHE A 677 38.81 -11.71 5.32
CA PHE A 677 39.23 -13.10 5.05
C PHE A 677 40.56 -13.18 4.32
N LYS A 678 41.27 -14.31 4.44
CA LYS A 678 42.50 -14.55 3.67
C LYS A 678 42.17 -14.98 2.24
N TRP A 679 42.82 -14.40 1.24
CA TRP A 679 42.51 -14.66 -0.18
C TRP A 679 42.56 -16.15 -0.53
N LYS A 680 43.58 -16.88 -0.06
CA LYS A 680 43.70 -18.34 -0.20
C LYS A 680 42.49 -19.15 0.33
N SER A 681 41.79 -18.65 1.34
CA SER A 681 40.59 -19.29 1.90
C SER A 681 39.37 -19.03 1.01
N LEU A 682 39.18 -17.79 0.53
CA LEU A 682 38.12 -17.46 -0.42
C LEU A 682 38.31 -18.18 -1.75
N TRP A 683 39.54 -18.27 -2.27
CA TRP A 683 39.84 -18.93 -3.54
C TRP A 683 39.37 -20.40 -3.58
N LYS A 684 39.49 -21.14 -2.46
CA LYS A 684 38.96 -22.51 -2.34
C LYS A 684 37.44 -22.57 -2.48
N HIS A 685 36.72 -21.55 -1.99
CA HIS A 685 35.27 -21.43 -2.15
C HIS A 685 34.90 -21.04 -3.58
N ILE A 686 35.62 -20.08 -4.20
CA ILE A 686 35.45 -19.70 -5.62
C ILE A 686 35.64 -20.92 -6.54
N GLN A 687 36.71 -21.71 -6.35
CA GLN A 687 36.95 -22.94 -7.11
C GLN A 687 35.84 -24.00 -6.92
N THR A 688 35.19 -24.03 -5.76
CA THR A 688 34.06 -24.93 -5.48
C THR A 688 32.78 -24.41 -6.15
N PHE A 689 32.48 -23.12 -6.01
CA PHE A 689 31.32 -22.45 -6.62
C PHE A 689 31.32 -22.54 -8.15
N ILE A 690 32.47 -22.28 -8.79
CA ILE A 690 32.63 -22.34 -10.25
C ILE A 690 32.53 -23.78 -10.79
N LYS A 691 32.90 -24.80 -9.99
CA LYS A 691 32.67 -26.22 -10.33
C LYS A 691 31.19 -26.58 -10.22
N ALA A 692 30.49 -26.10 -9.20
CA ALA A 692 29.07 -26.40 -8.97
C ALA A 692 28.11 -25.68 -9.95
N ASN A 693 28.39 -24.41 -10.28
CA ASN A 693 27.45 -23.53 -10.99
C ASN A 693 27.84 -23.27 -12.46
N GLN A 694 28.58 -24.19 -13.08
CA GLN A 694 29.27 -23.95 -14.36
C GLN A 694 28.32 -23.71 -15.55
N PHE A 695 27.09 -24.22 -15.50
CA PHE A 695 26.05 -23.91 -16.51
C PHE A 695 25.34 -22.57 -16.24
N SER A 696 25.05 -22.24 -14.98
CA SER A 696 24.33 -21.02 -14.59
C SER A 696 25.10 -19.74 -14.98
N LEU A 697 26.43 -19.76 -14.86
CA LEU A 697 27.29 -18.63 -15.24
C LEU A 697 27.31 -18.38 -16.76
N LEU A 698 27.21 -19.42 -17.58
CA LEU A 698 27.05 -19.29 -19.04
C LEU A 698 25.69 -18.70 -19.41
N LEU A 699 24.64 -19.06 -18.66
CA LEU A 699 23.27 -18.57 -18.83
C LEU A 699 23.15 -17.07 -18.47
N ILE A 700 23.89 -16.62 -17.45
CA ILE A 700 24.05 -15.18 -17.14
C ILE A 700 24.69 -14.45 -18.31
N VAL A 701 25.77 -14.99 -18.90
CA VAL A 701 26.46 -14.35 -20.04
C VAL A 701 25.56 -14.30 -21.29
N SER A 702 24.83 -15.38 -21.63
CA SER A 702 23.94 -15.40 -22.80
C SER A 702 22.76 -14.43 -22.70
N ASN A 703 22.31 -14.10 -21.48
CA ASN A 703 21.18 -13.20 -21.28
C ASN A 703 21.55 -11.71 -21.40
N MET A 704 22.84 -11.36 -21.48
CA MET A 704 23.30 -9.96 -21.46
C MET A 704 23.38 -9.28 -22.84
N GLU A 705 23.05 -9.97 -23.94
CA GLU A 705 23.11 -9.41 -25.32
C GLU A 705 21.74 -9.01 -25.91
N GLN A 706 20.65 -8.97 -25.14
CA GLN A 706 19.29 -8.66 -25.66
C GLN A 706 18.52 -7.55 -24.91
N GLU A 707 19.16 -6.43 -24.59
CA GLU A 707 18.44 -5.22 -24.14
C GLU A 707 17.92 -4.36 -25.31
N ILE A 708 16.91 -4.89 -26.00
CA ILE A 708 15.80 -4.08 -26.51
C ILE A 708 14.59 -4.48 -25.65
N PRO A 709 13.92 -3.56 -24.93
CA PRO A 709 12.83 -3.92 -24.04
C PRO A 709 11.70 -4.65 -24.79
N ARG A 710 11.59 -5.96 -24.58
CA ARG A 710 10.43 -6.73 -25.03
C ARG A 710 9.25 -6.25 -24.17
N ARG A 711 8.26 -5.60 -24.81
CA ARG A 711 7.01 -5.20 -24.12
C ARG A 711 6.43 -6.38 -23.37
N ALA A 712 5.91 -6.13 -22.18
CA ALA A 712 5.25 -7.17 -21.39
C ALA A 712 3.98 -7.63 -22.15
N VAL A 713 3.86 -8.94 -22.34
CA VAL A 713 2.74 -9.57 -23.06
C VAL A 713 1.96 -10.44 -22.10
N ALA A 714 0.70 -10.07 -21.88
CA ALA A 714 -0.26 -10.74 -21.01
C ALA A 714 -1.18 -11.67 -21.82
N LEU A 715 -1.45 -12.86 -21.28
CA LEU A 715 -2.57 -13.72 -21.67
C LEU A 715 -3.55 -13.82 -20.49
N ILE A 716 -4.74 -13.22 -20.62
CA ILE A 716 -5.81 -13.33 -19.61
C ILE A 716 -6.69 -14.53 -19.97
N VAL A 717 -6.57 -15.63 -19.23
CA VAL A 717 -7.41 -16.82 -19.41
C VAL A 717 -8.64 -16.69 -18.52
N GLY A 718 -9.81 -16.50 -19.15
CA GLY A 718 -11.06 -16.13 -18.46
C GLY A 718 -11.45 -14.66 -18.63
N VAL A 719 -11.00 -14.00 -19.70
CA VAL A 719 -11.09 -12.53 -19.88
C VAL A 719 -12.51 -11.94 -19.76
N THR A 720 -13.56 -12.72 -20.01
CA THR A 720 -14.95 -12.26 -19.89
C THR A 720 -15.56 -12.43 -18.49
N GLY A 721 -14.85 -13.05 -17.52
CA GLY A 721 -15.25 -13.08 -16.11
C GLY A 721 -14.96 -11.73 -15.41
N MET A 722 -15.52 -11.51 -14.21
CA MET A 722 -15.46 -10.20 -13.51
C MET A 722 -14.03 -9.68 -13.33
N VAL A 723 -13.12 -10.56 -12.90
CA VAL A 723 -11.70 -10.25 -12.72
C VAL A 723 -10.96 -10.17 -14.06
N GLY A 724 -11.38 -10.93 -15.07
CA GLY A 724 -10.82 -10.88 -16.42
C GLY A 724 -11.06 -9.55 -17.13
N VAL A 725 -12.27 -8.97 -16.95
CA VAL A 725 -12.61 -7.62 -17.43
C VAL A 725 -11.76 -6.59 -16.68
N SER A 726 -11.75 -6.66 -15.35
CA SER A 726 -10.99 -5.74 -14.49
C SER A 726 -9.48 -5.79 -14.76
N LEU A 727 -8.92 -6.95 -15.11
CA LEU A 727 -7.54 -7.12 -15.54
C LEU A 727 -7.27 -6.48 -16.89
N ALA A 728 -8.16 -6.64 -17.88
CA ALA A 728 -8.00 -6.00 -19.18
C ALA A 728 -8.03 -4.47 -19.04
N GLU A 729 -8.95 -3.93 -18.24
CA GLU A 729 -8.98 -2.51 -17.89
C GLU A 729 -7.71 -2.05 -17.16
N ALA A 730 -7.28 -2.78 -16.12
CA ALA A 730 -6.14 -2.39 -15.29
C ALA A 730 -4.79 -2.49 -16.03
N LEU A 731 -4.60 -3.48 -16.90
CA LEU A 731 -3.41 -3.61 -17.75
C LEU A 731 -3.34 -2.53 -18.84
N GLN A 732 -4.49 -2.04 -19.31
CA GLN A 732 -4.59 -1.00 -20.34
C GLN A 732 -4.38 0.42 -19.79
N LYS A 733 -4.38 0.61 -18.45
CA LYS A 733 -4.02 1.89 -17.81
C LYS A 733 -2.58 2.28 -18.18
N PRO A 734 -2.28 3.53 -18.60
CA PRO A 734 -0.90 3.98 -18.82
C PRO A 734 0.01 3.91 -17.59
N THR A 735 -0.59 3.81 -16.40
CA THR A 735 0.09 3.65 -15.10
C THR A 735 0.18 2.18 -14.64
N ALA A 736 -0.18 1.21 -15.48
CA ALA A 736 -0.07 -0.21 -15.15
C ALA A 736 1.39 -0.61 -14.90
N LEU A 737 1.65 -1.26 -13.77
CA LEU A 737 2.99 -1.74 -13.45
C LEU A 737 3.43 -2.78 -14.51
N GLY A 738 4.68 -2.70 -14.98
CA GLY A 738 5.18 -3.48 -16.12
C GLY A 738 4.73 -3.01 -17.51
N GLY A 739 3.90 -1.97 -17.60
CA GLY A 739 3.40 -1.44 -18.86
C GLY A 739 4.46 -0.72 -19.73
N PRO A 740 4.15 -0.42 -21.00
CA PRO A 740 2.90 -0.70 -21.68
C PRO A 740 2.75 -2.17 -22.07
N TRP A 741 1.60 -2.74 -21.74
CA TRP A 741 1.28 -4.14 -22.01
C TRP A 741 0.82 -4.36 -23.46
N ILE A 742 0.92 -5.62 -23.90
CA ILE A 742 0.16 -6.18 -25.03
C ILE A 742 -0.79 -7.22 -24.42
N ILE A 743 -2.08 -7.11 -24.69
CA ILE A 743 -3.12 -7.82 -23.95
C ILE A 743 -3.86 -8.81 -24.87
N TYR A 744 -3.59 -10.10 -24.67
CA TYR A 744 -4.34 -11.20 -25.28
C TYR A 744 -5.44 -11.68 -24.33
N GLY A 745 -6.71 -11.56 -24.73
CA GLY A 745 -7.85 -12.02 -23.95
C GLY A 745 -8.39 -13.36 -24.44
N ALA A 746 -8.52 -14.35 -23.56
CA ALA A 746 -9.01 -15.69 -23.91
C ALA A 746 -10.31 -16.08 -23.19
N SER A 747 -11.28 -16.61 -23.95
CA SER A 747 -12.51 -17.21 -23.42
C SER A 747 -13.09 -18.30 -24.33
N ARG A 748 -13.91 -19.20 -23.77
CA ARG A 748 -14.57 -20.30 -24.52
C ARG A 748 -15.61 -19.83 -25.54
N LEU A 749 -16.18 -18.65 -25.31
CA LEU A 749 -17.17 -17.99 -26.17
C LEU A 749 -16.56 -16.72 -26.78
N PRO A 750 -17.09 -16.24 -27.92
CA PRO A 750 -16.80 -14.90 -28.44
C PRO A 750 -17.08 -13.80 -27.41
N LEU A 751 -16.47 -12.63 -27.59
CA LEU A 751 -16.77 -11.44 -26.78
C LEU A 751 -18.27 -11.11 -26.83
N PRO A 752 -18.94 -10.89 -25.68
CA PRO A 752 -20.29 -10.35 -25.66
C PRO A 752 -20.28 -8.87 -26.07
N SER A 753 -21.39 -8.35 -26.58
CA SER A 753 -21.44 -6.96 -27.10
C SER A 753 -21.24 -5.88 -26.05
N TRP A 754 -21.33 -6.21 -24.75
CA TRP A 754 -20.99 -5.31 -23.65
C TRP A 754 -19.49 -5.21 -23.36
N PHE A 755 -18.66 -6.15 -23.85
CA PHE A 755 -17.22 -6.13 -23.59
C PHE A 755 -16.53 -5.12 -24.51
N PRO A 756 -15.82 -4.09 -23.99
CA PRO A 756 -15.12 -3.12 -24.83
C PRO A 756 -13.92 -3.78 -25.52
N SER A 757 -14.03 -4.05 -26.83
CA SER A 757 -12.97 -4.73 -27.60
C SER A 757 -11.65 -3.96 -27.65
N SER A 758 -11.67 -2.65 -27.40
CA SER A 758 -10.49 -1.77 -27.29
C SER A 758 -9.61 -2.01 -26.05
N LEU A 759 -10.03 -2.89 -25.13
CA LEU A 759 -9.22 -3.33 -23.98
C LEU A 759 -8.22 -4.45 -24.34
N LEU A 760 -8.27 -5.01 -25.56
CA LEU A 760 -7.44 -6.13 -25.99
C LEU A 760 -6.77 -5.82 -27.33
N ASP A 761 -5.49 -6.18 -27.47
CA ASP A 761 -4.83 -6.22 -28.80
C ASP A 761 -5.46 -7.31 -29.68
N GLN A 762 -5.88 -8.43 -29.06
CA GLN A 762 -6.54 -9.54 -29.73
C GLN A 762 -7.35 -10.41 -28.75
N HIS A 763 -8.55 -10.82 -29.17
CA HIS A 763 -9.33 -11.87 -28.52
C HIS A 763 -9.02 -13.25 -29.13
N ILE A 764 -9.10 -14.30 -28.31
CA ILE A 764 -8.79 -15.68 -28.67
C ILE A 764 -9.89 -16.61 -28.13
N THR A 765 -10.47 -17.43 -28.99
CA THR A 765 -11.53 -18.38 -28.61
C THR A 765 -11.01 -19.81 -28.61
N PHE A 766 -10.88 -20.42 -27.43
CA PHE A 766 -10.55 -21.84 -27.29
C PHE A 766 -11.21 -22.45 -26.04
N ASP A 767 -11.39 -23.79 -26.05
CA ASP A 767 -11.76 -24.54 -24.85
C ASP A 767 -10.53 -25.21 -24.26
N ALA A 768 -10.15 -24.79 -23.05
CA ALA A 768 -8.99 -25.30 -22.34
C ALA A 768 -9.09 -26.80 -21.98
N LEU A 769 -10.29 -27.41 -22.03
CA LEU A 769 -10.42 -28.87 -21.91
C LEU A 769 -9.94 -29.62 -23.17
N ASN A 770 -9.85 -28.96 -24.32
CA ASN A 770 -9.41 -29.57 -25.57
C ASN A 770 -7.98 -29.13 -25.91
N LEU A 771 -7.02 -30.04 -25.74
CA LEU A 771 -5.59 -29.78 -25.94
C LEU A 771 -5.28 -29.32 -27.37
N ASP A 772 -5.80 -30.01 -28.40
CA ASP A 772 -5.50 -29.70 -29.80
C ASP A 772 -5.97 -28.29 -30.21
N LYS A 773 -7.19 -27.91 -29.80
CA LYS A 773 -7.70 -26.53 -30.01
C LYS A 773 -6.93 -25.50 -29.19
N THR A 774 -6.47 -25.86 -27.99
CA THR A 774 -5.66 -24.96 -27.15
C THR A 774 -4.29 -24.70 -27.79
N ILE A 775 -3.62 -25.75 -28.28
CA ILE A 775 -2.37 -25.65 -29.04
C ILE A 775 -2.59 -24.85 -30.32
N ALA A 776 -3.60 -25.21 -31.14
CA ALA A 776 -3.85 -24.55 -32.42
C ALA A 776 -4.03 -23.02 -32.26
N ASN A 777 -4.87 -22.59 -31.32
CA ASN A 777 -5.18 -21.17 -31.13
C ASN A 777 -4.07 -20.37 -30.43
N LEU A 778 -3.22 -20.99 -29.60
CA LEU A 778 -2.12 -20.29 -28.91
C LEU A 778 -0.78 -20.36 -29.66
N SER A 779 -0.60 -21.31 -30.57
CA SER A 779 0.67 -21.57 -31.27
C SER A 779 1.27 -20.36 -32.02
N SER A 780 0.42 -19.46 -32.52
CA SER A 780 0.83 -18.27 -33.27
C SER A 780 1.35 -17.12 -32.39
N ILE A 781 1.08 -17.17 -31.08
CA ILE A 781 1.46 -16.11 -30.12
C ILE A 781 2.27 -16.60 -28.93
N SER A 782 2.37 -17.92 -28.69
CA SER A 782 3.02 -18.51 -27.51
C SER A 782 4.43 -17.96 -27.28
N ALA A 783 5.28 -17.96 -28.30
CA ALA A 783 6.64 -17.40 -28.27
C ALA A 783 6.74 -15.90 -27.87
N ARG A 784 5.61 -15.16 -27.88
CA ARG A 784 5.53 -13.76 -27.42
C ARG A 784 5.01 -13.62 -25.98
N ILE A 785 4.26 -14.58 -25.45
CA ILE A 785 3.64 -14.48 -24.12
C ILE A 785 4.72 -14.48 -23.04
N THR A 786 4.59 -13.54 -22.10
CA THR A 786 5.51 -13.37 -20.96
C THR A 786 4.82 -13.59 -19.61
N HIS A 787 3.54 -13.25 -19.52
CA HIS A 787 2.74 -13.31 -18.31
C HIS A 787 1.41 -14.00 -18.61
N VAL A 788 1.00 -14.95 -17.76
CA VAL A 788 -0.33 -15.58 -17.84
C VAL A 788 -1.13 -15.21 -16.61
N PHE A 789 -2.32 -14.65 -16.82
CA PHE A 789 -3.28 -14.32 -15.78
C PHE A 789 -4.40 -15.36 -15.80
N TRP A 790 -4.33 -16.35 -14.90
CA TRP A 790 -5.30 -17.43 -14.81
C TRP A 790 -6.45 -17.04 -13.88
N VAL A 791 -7.59 -16.66 -14.47
CA VAL A 791 -8.82 -16.25 -13.78
C VAL A 791 -10.04 -17.07 -14.27
N ALA A 792 -9.79 -18.33 -14.66
CA ALA A 792 -10.79 -19.25 -15.23
C ALA A 792 -10.91 -20.53 -14.41
N PHE A 793 -12.14 -21.02 -14.23
CA PHE A 793 -12.43 -22.32 -13.63
C PHE A 793 -13.73 -22.91 -14.19
N GLN A 794 -14.00 -24.16 -13.86
CA GLN A 794 -15.31 -24.80 -14.02
C GLN A 794 -15.74 -25.44 -12.70
N LEU A 795 -17.06 -25.50 -12.49
CA LEU A 795 -17.69 -26.20 -11.36
C LEU A 795 -18.56 -27.35 -11.86
N ARG A 796 -18.64 -28.38 -11.03
CA ARG A 796 -19.51 -29.55 -11.03
C ARG A 796 -19.79 -29.90 -9.56
N ASP A 797 -20.80 -30.73 -9.37
CA ASP A 797 -21.43 -30.98 -8.07
C ASP A 797 -20.54 -31.74 -7.08
N SER A 798 -19.49 -32.42 -7.58
CA SER A 798 -18.46 -33.07 -6.76
C SER A 798 -17.08 -32.45 -6.98
N GLU A 799 -16.36 -32.20 -5.89
CA GLU A 799 -15.04 -31.59 -5.93
C GLU A 799 -13.98 -32.47 -6.62
N GLY A 800 -14.17 -33.81 -6.66
CA GLY A 800 -13.30 -34.71 -7.43
C GLY A 800 -13.34 -34.46 -8.94
N LEU A 801 -14.51 -34.09 -9.47
CA LEU A 801 -14.65 -33.63 -10.85
C LEU A 801 -14.06 -32.24 -11.04
N ASN A 802 -14.19 -31.35 -10.05
CA ASN A 802 -13.58 -30.01 -10.09
C ASN A 802 -12.05 -30.10 -10.12
N VAL A 803 -11.43 -30.95 -9.29
CA VAL A 803 -9.98 -31.23 -9.31
C VAL A 803 -9.57 -31.70 -10.70
N THR A 804 -10.27 -32.68 -11.27
CA THR A 804 -9.95 -33.27 -12.58
C THR A 804 -10.04 -32.24 -13.72
N LEU A 805 -11.18 -31.53 -13.82
CA LEU A 805 -11.45 -30.61 -14.93
C LEU A 805 -10.53 -29.37 -14.89
N ASN A 806 -10.36 -28.74 -13.72
CA ASN A 806 -9.56 -27.53 -13.62
C ASN A 806 -8.06 -27.82 -13.82
N SER A 807 -7.55 -28.93 -13.26
CA SER A 807 -6.16 -29.36 -13.49
C SER A 807 -5.90 -29.67 -14.96
N THR A 808 -6.87 -30.29 -15.67
CA THR A 808 -6.79 -30.54 -17.11
C THR A 808 -6.74 -29.23 -17.91
N MET A 809 -7.61 -28.26 -17.59
CA MET A 809 -7.64 -26.95 -18.25
C MET A 809 -6.30 -26.22 -18.13
N LEU A 810 -5.72 -26.16 -16.93
CA LEU A 810 -4.43 -25.49 -16.72
C LEU A 810 -3.28 -26.26 -17.38
N THR A 811 -3.25 -27.59 -17.26
CA THR A 811 -2.23 -28.45 -17.89
C THR A 811 -2.20 -28.26 -19.41
N ASN A 812 -3.36 -28.17 -20.06
CA ASN A 812 -3.44 -27.98 -21.52
C ASN A 812 -2.90 -26.63 -21.97
N VAL A 813 -3.17 -25.54 -21.23
CA VAL A 813 -2.63 -24.21 -21.53
C VAL A 813 -1.12 -24.14 -21.25
N LEU A 814 -0.64 -24.69 -20.13
CA LEU A 814 0.80 -24.81 -19.85
C LEU A 814 1.52 -25.63 -20.94
N THR A 815 0.89 -26.69 -21.44
CA THR A 815 1.43 -27.53 -22.53
C THR A 815 1.50 -26.76 -23.85
N ALA A 816 0.43 -26.04 -24.23
CA ALA A 816 0.41 -25.20 -25.43
C ALA A 816 1.40 -24.03 -25.37
N LEU A 817 1.75 -23.58 -24.16
CA LEU A 817 2.72 -22.51 -23.91
C LEU A 817 4.14 -23.03 -23.60
N LYS A 818 4.44 -24.33 -23.71
CA LYS A 818 5.74 -24.92 -23.34
C LYS A 818 6.95 -24.38 -24.13
N SER A 819 6.73 -23.76 -25.29
CA SER A 819 7.75 -23.08 -26.11
C SER A 819 7.83 -21.55 -25.88
N SER A 820 7.07 -21.03 -24.92
CA SER A 820 6.96 -19.59 -24.60
C SER A 820 8.05 -19.14 -23.64
N ASN A 821 8.46 -17.88 -23.72
CA ASN A 821 9.37 -17.26 -22.74
C ASN A 821 8.57 -16.68 -21.56
N ILE A 822 7.74 -17.50 -20.91
CA ILE A 822 6.96 -17.09 -19.74
C ILE A 822 7.92 -16.72 -18.60
N SER A 823 7.76 -15.52 -18.07
CA SER A 823 8.46 -15.02 -16.89
C SER A 823 7.65 -15.29 -15.62
N HIS A 824 6.32 -15.20 -15.71
CA HIS A 824 5.43 -15.31 -14.55
C HIS A 824 4.02 -15.83 -14.86
N ILE A 825 3.39 -16.53 -13.91
CA ILE A 825 1.96 -16.92 -13.95
C ILE A 825 1.26 -16.55 -12.65
N THR A 826 0.22 -15.72 -12.72
CA THR A 826 -0.66 -15.45 -11.57
C THR A 826 -1.84 -16.42 -11.61
N LEU A 827 -2.15 -17.08 -10.50
CA LEU A 827 -3.27 -18.00 -10.35
C LEU A 827 -4.30 -17.46 -9.35
N GLN A 828 -5.54 -17.24 -9.81
CA GLN A 828 -6.64 -16.95 -8.91
C GLN A 828 -7.21 -18.25 -8.32
N THR A 829 -7.39 -18.27 -7.00
CA THR A 829 -8.12 -19.31 -6.25
C THR A 829 -9.24 -18.65 -5.44
N GLY A 830 -9.20 -18.70 -4.11
CA GLY A 830 -10.20 -18.07 -3.24
C GLY A 830 -10.28 -18.65 -1.83
N THR A 831 -11.17 -18.12 -0.99
CA THR A 831 -11.32 -18.54 0.42
C THR A 831 -11.69 -20.01 0.62
N LYS A 832 -12.15 -20.75 -0.40
CA LYS A 832 -12.28 -22.23 -0.29
C LYS A 832 -10.97 -22.92 0.13
N HIS A 833 -9.82 -22.27 -0.01
CA HIS A 833 -8.56 -22.78 0.56
C HIS A 833 -8.65 -23.01 2.09
N TYR A 834 -9.42 -22.18 2.81
CA TYR A 834 -9.49 -22.17 4.28
C TYR A 834 -10.75 -22.81 4.87
N MET A 835 -11.79 -22.99 4.07
CA MET A 835 -13.08 -23.60 4.44
C MET A 835 -13.34 -24.95 3.76
N GLY A 836 -12.57 -25.31 2.72
CA GLY A 836 -12.78 -26.53 1.95
C GLY A 836 -13.87 -26.40 0.87
N PRO A 837 -14.33 -27.54 0.30
CA PRO A 837 -15.33 -27.56 -0.78
C PRO A 837 -16.76 -27.35 -0.26
N VAL A 838 -17.06 -26.15 0.24
CA VAL A 838 -18.39 -25.79 0.81
C VAL A 838 -19.60 -25.95 -0.13
N PHE A 839 -19.37 -26.13 -1.43
CA PHE A 839 -20.42 -26.38 -2.43
C PHE A 839 -20.59 -27.86 -2.82
N ASP A 840 -19.76 -28.77 -2.30
CA ASP A 840 -19.94 -30.22 -2.46
C ASP A 840 -20.92 -30.71 -1.38
N ALA A 841 -22.13 -31.11 -1.79
CA ALA A 841 -23.19 -31.53 -0.87
C ALA A 841 -22.85 -32.80 -0.07
N THR A 842 -21.84 -33.57 -0.47
CA THR A 842 -21.40 -34.78 0.25
C THR A 842 -20.33 -34.49 1.31
N LEU A 843 -19.60 -33.38 1.16
CA LEU A 843 -18.49 -32.99 2.04
C LEU A 843 -18.84 -31.83 2.97
N SER A 844 -19.71 -30.90 2.54
CA SER A 844 -20.02 -29.64 3.25
C SER A 844 -20.38 -29.79 4.72
N SER A 845 -21.19 -30.80 5.08
CA SER A 845 -21.58 -31.10 6.47
C SER A 845 -20.46 -31.67 7.36
N GLN A 846 -19.29 -31.95 6.79
CA GLN A 846 -18.10 -32.48 7.48
C GLN A 846 -16.99 -31.42 7.62
N LEU A 847 -17.18 -30.22 7.05
CA LEU A 847 -16.14 -29.19 7.00
C LEU A 847 -16.05 -28.44 8.33
N ILE A 848 -14.86 -28.49 8.94
CA ILE A 848 -14.47 -27.55 10.00
C ILE A 848 -13.54 -26.53 9.34
N PRO A 849 -13.99 -25.28 9.08
CA PRO A 849 -13.15 -24.24 8.53
C PRO A 849 -12.07 -23.81 9.53
N HIS A 850 -11.00 -23.18 9.04
CA HIS A 850 -10.04 -22.52 9.93
C HIS A 850 -10.66 -21.36 10.70
N ALA A 851 -10.12 -21.05 11.88
CA ALA A 851 -10.58 -19.91 12.67
C ALA A 851 -10.18 -18.59 11.97
N PRO A 852 -11.12 -17.66 11.72
CA PRO A 852 -10.83 -16.40 11.06
C PRO A 852 -10.18 -15.38 12.03
N PRO A 853 -9.50 -14.33 11.53
CA PRO A 853 -9.30 -14.01 10.11
C PRO A 853 -8.38 -15.03 9.42
N PHE A 854 -8.71 -15.42 8.19
CA PHE A 854 -7.91 -16.39 7.45
C PHE A 854 -6.53 -15.80 7.09
N ARG A 855 -5.45 -16.55 7.35
CA ARG A 855 -4.06 -16.17 7.04
C ARG A 855 -3.44 -17.15 6.05
N GLU A 856 -2.48 -16.71 5.24
CA GLU A 856 -1.91 -17.51 4.14
C GLU A 856 -0.96 -18.63 4.58
N ASP A 857 -0.54 -18.60 5.84
CA ASP A 857 0.28 -19.60 6.56
C ASP A 857 -0.54 -20.79 7.11
N TYR A 858 -1.87 -20.71 7.10
CA TYR A 858 -2.74 -21.79 7.54
C TYR A 858 -2.56 -23.06 6.67
N PRO A 859 -2.46 -24.26 7.27
CA PRO A 859 -2.26 -25.51 6.53
C PRO A 859 -3.53 -25.88 5.74
N ARG A 860 -3.35 -26.58 4.61
CA ARG A 860 -4.48 -27.10 3.82
C ARG A 860 -5.36 -28.03 4.66
N LEU A 861 -6.68 -27.86 4.58
CA LEU A 861 -7.65 -28.78 5.20
C LEU A 861 -7.58 -30.18 4.57
N PRO A 862 -7.88 -31.27 5.32
CA PRO A 862 -7.75 -32.66 4.88
C PRO A 862 -8.88 -33.14 3.93
N PHE A 863 -9.30 -32.29 3.00
CA PHE A 863 -10.36 -32.55 2.02
C PHE A 863 -9.83 -32.34 0.59
N PRO A 864 -10.41 -33.01 -0.43
CA PRO A 864 -10.15 -32.64 -1.81
C PRO A 864 -10.53 -31.18 -2.05
N ASN A 865 -9.72 -30.46 -2.83
CA ASN A 865 -9.97 -29.07 -3.19
C ASN A 865 -9.26 -28.77 -4.51
N PHE A 866 -9.98 -28.27 -5.52
CA PHE A 866 -9.37 -28.01 -6.82
C PHE A 866 -8.33 -26.88 -6.76
N TYR A 867 -8.41 -25.99 -5.77
CA TYR A 867 -7.38 -24.97 -5.56
C TYR A 867 -6.02 -25.58 -5.21
N TYR A 868 -5.96 -26.60 -4.35
CA TYR A 868 -4.69 -27.25 -3.97
C TYR A 868 -4.02 -27.89 -5.20
N ALA A 869 -4.81 -28.56 -6.04
CA ALA A 869 -4.31 -29.20 -7.27
C ALA A 869 -3.76 -28.18 -8.30
N LEU A 870 -4.38 -26.99 -8.41
CA LEU A 870 -3.88 -25.90 -9.25
C LEU A 870 -2.60 -25.26 -8.67
N GLU A 871 -2.54 -25.04 -7.35
CA GLU A 871 -1.33 -24.56 -6.66
C GLU A 871 -0.16 -25.53 -6.89
N ASP A 872 -0.36 -26.84 -6.69
CA ASP A 872 0.67 -27.88 -6.84
C ASP A 872 1.14 -28.03 -8.28
N LEU A 873 0.20 -27.97 -9.24
CA LEU A 873 0.52 -27.99 -10.67
C LEU A 873 1.42 -26.81 -11.06
N ILE A 874 1.17 -25.61 -10.54
CA ILE A 874 2.04 -24.44 -10.80
C ILE A 874 3.37 -24.55 -10.05
N ALA A 875 3.37 -24.93 -8.77
CA ALA A 875 4.59 -25.08 -7.98
C ALA A 875 5.56 -26.11 -8.60
N SER A 876 5.04 -27.18 -9.22
CA SER A 876 5.86 -28.15 -9.96
C SER A 876 6.64 -27.55 -11.14
N HIS A 877 6.19 -26.40 -11.67
CA HIS A 877 6.82 -25.68 -12.78
C HIS A 877 7.72 -24.51 -12.34
N ALA A 878 7.90 -24.27 -11.02
CA ALA A 878 8.64 -23.13 -10.45
C ALA A 878 10.12 -22.99 -10.88
N ARG A 879 10.69 -24.01 -11.54
CA ARG A 879 12.03 -23.97 -12.17
C ARG A 879 12.04 -23.36 -13.58
N THR A 880 10.86 -23.15 -14.17
CA THR A 880 10.66 -22.68 -15.56
C THR A 880 10.19 -21.22 -15.59
N PHE A 881 9.29 -20.87 -14.67
CA PHE A 881 8.75 -19.53 -14.49
C PHE A 881 8.46 -19.27 -13.00
N THR A 882 8.34 -18.00 -12.62
CA THR A 882 7.83 -17.64 -11.28
C THR A 882 6.30 -17.65 -11.25
N TYR A 883 5.68 -17.67 -10.07
CA TYR A 883 4.22 -17.61 -9.96
C TYR A 883 3.73 -16.75 -8.80
N SER A 884 2.43 -16.51 -8.72
CA SER A 884 1.75 -15.99 -7.53
C SER A 884 0.36 -16.62 -7.41
N ILE A 885 -0.16 -16.75 -6.18
CA ILE A 885 -1.49 -17.30 -5.92
C ILE A 885 -2.34 -16.23 -5.23
N HIS A 886 -3.54 -15.98 -5.74
CA HIS A 886 -4.43 -14.90 -5.30
C HIS A 886 -5.74 -15.49 -4.75
N ARG A 887 -5.88 -15.48 -3.43
CA ARG A 887 -7.03 -16.01 -2.67
C ARG A 887 -8.01 -14.87 -2.41
N SER A 888 -8.93 -14.66 -3.35
CA SER A 888 -10.04 -13.72 -3.18
C SER A 888 -11.08 -14.22 -2.17
N SER A 889 -11.63 -13.28 -1.43
CA SER A 889 -12.93 -13.40 -0.74
C SER A 889 -14.09 -13.35 -1.75
N ILE A 890 -15.30 -13.05 -1.29
CA ILE A 890 -16.50 -12.89 -2.11
C ILE A 890 -16.29 -11.72 -3.07
N ILE A 891 -16.34 -11.97 -4.38
CA ILE A 891 -15.95 -10.96 -5.37
C ILE A 891 -17.12 -10.00 -5.64
N ILE A 892 -16.89 -8.71 -5.37
CA ILE A 892 -17.75 -7.61 -5.77
C ILE A 892 -17.28 -7.08 -7.14
N GLY A 893 -18.12 -7.26 -8.15
CA GLY A 893 -17.82 -7.06 -9.57
C GLY A 893 -19.04 -7.38 -10.44
N ALA A 894 -18.97 -7.09 -11.74
CA ALA A 894 -20.06 -7.35 -12.68
C ALA A 894 -19.59 -8.10 -13.95
N SER A 895 -20.22 -9.24 -14.26
CA SER A 895 -20.14 -9.89 -15.58
C SER A 895 -21.27 -10.90 -15.79
N SER A 896 -21.96 -10.83 -16.93
CA SER A 896 -22.97 -11.83 -17.36
C SER A 896 -22.35 -13.14 -17.90
N ARG A 897 -21.07 -13.42 -17.57
CA ARG A 897 -20.32 -14.63 -17.94
C ARG A 897 -19.65 -15.29 -16.73
N SER A 898 -19.81 -14.74 -15.53
CA SER A 898 -19.25 -15.30 -14.29
C SER A 898 -20.23 -16.29 -13.65
N VAL A 899 -19.74 -17.46 -13.23
CA VAL A 899 -20.55 -18.53 -12.59
C VAL A 899 -20.96 -18.15 -11.16
N HIS A 900 -20.14 -17.35 -10.49
CA HIS A 900 -20.49 -16.69 -9.23
C HIS A 900 -20.51 -15.19 -9.49
N ASN A 901 -21.64 -14.53 -9.17
CA ASN A 901 -21.82 -13.10 -9.33
C ASN A 901 -22.87 -12.61 -8.32
N SER A 902 -22.44 -12.39 -7.07
CA SER A 902 -23.32 -11.95 -5.98
C SER A 902 -23.97 -10.60 -6.27
N MET A 903 -23.24 -9.66 -6.88
CA MET A 903 -23.75 -8.33 -7.21
C MET A 903 -24.89 -8.37 -8.22
N LEU A 904 -24.74 -9.09 -9.33
CA LEU A 904 -25.78 -9.18 -10.34
C LEU A 904 -26.98 -10.00 -9.85
N THR A 905 -26.74 -11.03 -9.04
CA THR A 905 -27.79 -11.79 -8.33
C THR A 905 -28.66 -10.87 -7.45
N LEU A 906 -28.01 -10.07 -6.59
CA LEU A 906 -28.69 -9.12 -5.71
C LEU A 906 -29.32 -7.95 -6.47
N SER A 907 -28.71 -7.50 -7.56
CA SER A 907 -29.25 -6.44 -8.43
C SER A 907 -30.51 -6.90 -9.15
N VAL A 908 -30.52 -8.14 -9.68
CA VAL A 908 -31.70 -8.76 -10.29
C VAL A 908 -32.81 -8.93 -9.26
N TYR A 909 -32.50 -9.43 -8.06
CA TYR A 909 -33.47 -9.55 -6.98
C TYR A 909 -34.08 -8.18 -6.59
N ALA A 910 -33.25 -7.15 -6.37
CA ALA A 910 -33.71 -5.80 -6.08
C ALA A 910 -34.53 -5.17 -7.21
N THR A 911 -34.17 -5.41 -8.48
CA THR A 911 -34.95 -4.96 -9.64
C THR A 911 -36.33 -5.61 -9.69
N ILE A 912 -36.43 -6.91 -9.35
CA ILE A 912 -37.71 -7.64 -9.28
C ILE A 912 -38.55 -7.14 -8.10
N CYS A 913 -37.97 -7.00 -6.90
CA CYS A 913 -38.65 -6.41 -5.74
C CYS A 913 -39.21 -5.02 -6.05
N LYS A 914 -38.43 -4.15 -6.70
CA LYS A 914 -38.88 -2.81 -7.11
C LYS A 914 -40.00 -2.83 -8.15
N HIS A 915 -39.96 -3.78 -9.08
CA HIS A 915 -41.02 -3.96 -10.08
C HIS A 915 -42.33 -4.44 -9.44
N GLU A 916 -42.26 -5.38 -8.49
CA GLU A 916 -43.43 -5.98 -7.84
C GLU A 916 -43.96 -5.16 -6.65
N GLY A 917 -43.27 -4.10 -6.24
CA GLY A 917 -43.63 -3.28 -5.07
C GLY A 917 -43.37 -3.98 -3.74
N LEU A 918 -42.37 -4.86 -3.69
CA LEU A 918 -42.01 -5.68 -2.53
C LEU A 918 -40.73 -5.16 -1.85
N PRO A 919 -40.59 -5.30 -0.52
CA PRO A 919 -39.35 -4.97 0.18
C PRO A 919 -38.23 -5.93 -0.19
N LEU A 920 -36.98 -5.49 -0.04
CA LEU A 920 -35.79 -6.30 -0.26
C LEU A 920 -35.50 -7.15 0.99
N ARG A 921 -36.06 -8.36 1.08
CA ARG A 921 -35.89 -9.22 2.26
C ARG A 921 -34.52 -9.90 2.26
N TYR A 922 -33.87 -9.90 3.42
CA TYR A 922 -32.66 -10.72 3.63
C TYR A 922 -33.04 -12.21 3.63
N PHE A 923 -32.20 -13.04 3.00
CA PHE A 923 -32.43 -14.49 2.84
C PHE A 923 -31.24 -15.32 3.35
N GLY A 924 -30.56 -14.81 4.38
CA GLY A 924 -29.55 -15.51 5.14
C GLY A 924 -30.03 -15.92 6.53
N ASN A 925 -29.07 -16.20 7.40
CA ASN A 925 -29.29 -16.45 8.83
C ASN A 925 -28.99 -15.21 9.70
N ARG A 926 -29.38 -15.27 10.99
CA ARG A 926 -29.10 -14.21 11.97
C ARG A 926 -27.60 -13.92 12.11
N TYR A 927 -26.79 -14.97 12.09
CA TYR A 927 -25.35 -14.87 12.28
C TYR A 927 -24.69 -13.95 11.25
N THR A 928 -24.89 -14.21 9.96
CA THR A 928 -24.34 -13.38 8.86
C THR A 928 -24.93 -11.97 8.82
N TRP A 929 -26.19 -11.78 9.25
CA TRP A 929 -26.81 -10.45 9.31
C TRP A 929 -26.03 -9.48 10.22
N GLU A 930 -25.62 -9.97 11.40
CA GLU A 930 -25.02 -9.14 12.47
C GLU A 930 -23.48 -9.21 12.54
N HIS A 931 -22.87 -10.28 12.04
CA HIS A 931 -21.42 -10.48 12.13
C HIS A 931 -20.67 -10.00 10.88
N PHE A 932 -19.34 -9.90 10.99
CA PHE A 932 -18.51 -9.29 9.96
C PHE A 932 -18.16 -10.26 8.83
N CYS A 933 -18.16 -9.69 7.64
CA CYS A 933 -17.73 -10.29 6.39
C CYS A 933 -16.79 -9.29 5.67
N ASP A 934 -15.93 -9.77 4.77
CA ASP A 934 -15.20 -8.93 3.82
C ASP A 934 -15.50 -9.33 2.36
N MET A 935 -15.02 -8.53 1.42
CA MET A 935 -15.21 -8.73 -0.01
C MET A 935 -13.93 -8.40 -0.80
N SER A 936 -13.88 -8.84 -2.05
CA SER A 936 -12.82 -8.55 -3.01
C SER A 936 -13.37 -7.76 -4.19
N ASP A 937 -13.09 -6.47 -4.28
CA ASP A 937 -13.40 -5.70 -5.48
C ASP A 937 -12.55 -6.22 -6.65
N ALA A 938 -13.21 -6.53 -7.76
CA ALA A 938 -12.54 -7.12 -8.91
C ALA A 938 -11.40 -6.24 -9.47
N ARG A 939 -11.44 -4.92 -9.22
CA ARG A 939 -10.37 -3.97 -9.58
C ARG A 939 -9.17 -4.08 -8.63
N VAL A 940 -9.41 -4.17 -7.32
CA VAL A 940 -8.35 -4.37 -6.30
C VAL A 940 -7.64 -5.71 -6.54
N LEU A 941 -8.41 -6.75 -6.86
CA LEU A 941 -7.90 -8.07 -7.20
C LEU A 941 -7.07 -8.05 -8.49
N ALA A 942 -7.56 -7.39 -9.55
CA ALA A 942 -6.78 -7.19 -10.77
C ALA A 942 -5.47 -6.41 -10.51
N GLU A 943 -5.49 -5.39 -9.65
CA GLU A 943 -4.30 -4.63 -9.27
C GLU A 943 -3.31 -5.45 -8.43
N GLN A 944 -3.78 -6.36 -7.56
CA GLN A 944 -2.90 -7.30 -6.84
C GLN A 944 -2.25 -8.31 -7.79
N HIS A 945 -3.02 -8.86 -8.74
CA HIS A 945 -2.48 -9.72 -9.80
C HIS A 945 -1.38 -9.01 -10.60
N ILE A 946 -1.58 -7.75 -11.01
CA ILE A 946 -0.59 -6.96 -11.75
C ILE A 946 0.64 -6.63 -10.88
N TRP A 947 0.44 -6.27 -9.61
CA TRP A 947 1.52 -6.05 -8.65
C TRP A 947 2.39 -7.30 -8.48
N ALA A 948 1.79 -8.46 -8.23
CA ALA A 948 2.54 -9.70 -8.07
C ALA A 948 3.21 -10.15 -9.37
N ALA A 949 2.58 -9.87 -10.53
CA ALA A 949 3.15 -10.14 -11.84
C ALA A 949 4.51 -9.45 -12.07
N VAL A 950 4.81 -8.33 -11.42
CA VAL A 950 6.08 -7.59 -11.62
C VAL A 950 6.94 -7.39 -10.37
N THR A 951 6.44 -7.70 -9.17
CA THR A 951 7.18 -7.48 -7.91
C THR A 951 8.02 -8.69 -7.53
N ASP A 952 9.34 -8.52 -7.38
CA ASP A 952 10.27 -9.62 -7.05
C ASP A 952 10.00 -10.26 -5.67
N LYS A 953 9.57 -9.47 -4.68
CA LYS A 953 9.17 -9.98 -3.36
C LYS A 953 7.90 -10.84 -3.40
N ALA A 954 7.06 -10.70 -4.42
CA ALA A 954 5.80 -11.42 -4.56
C ALA A 954 5.92 -12.74 -5.33
N LYS A 955 7.14 -13.17 -5.67
CA LYS A 955 7.38 -14.35 -6.50
C LYS A 955 7.32 -15.65 -5.69
N ASN A 956 6.57 -16.60 -6.23
CA ASN A 956 6.29 -17.94 -5.72
C ASN A 956 5.44 -17.95 -4.43
N GLU A 957 4.78 -16.83 -4.14
CA GLU A 957 4.01 -16.59 -2.92
C GLU A 957 2.49 -16.70 -3.13
N ALA A 958 1.78 -16.98 -2.03
CA ALA A 958 0.33 -16.94 -1.95
C ALA A 958 -0.14 -15.76 -1.08
N PHE A 959 -1.19 -15.07 -1.55
CA PHE A 959 -1.75 -13.85 -0.96
C PHE A 959 -3.27 -13.96 -0.81
N ASN A 960 -3.80 -13.49 0.31
CA ASN A 960 -5.18 -13.05 0.40
C ASN A 960 -5.35 -11.75 -0.39
N CYS A 961 -6.55 -11.54 -0.94
CA CYS A 961 -6.93 -10.27 -1.55
C CYS A 961 -8.34 -9.87 -1.15
N THR A 962 -8.47 -8.82 -0.35
CA THR A 962 -9.76 -8.23 0.04
C THR A 962 -9.68 -6.71 -0.01
N ASN A 963 -10.81 -6.04 0.17
CA ASN A 963 -10.90 -4.57 0.17
C ASN A 963 -10.15 -3.93 1.34
N GLY A 964 -9.76 -4.71 2.36
CA GLY A 964 -9.08 -4.22 3.56
C GLY A 964 -10.00 -3.54 4.56
N ASP A 965 -11.31 -3.58 4.34
CA ASP A 965 -12.37 -3.24 5.29
C ASP A 965 -13.23 -4.47 5.61
N VAL A 966 -14.14 -4.33 6.59
CA VAL A 966 -15.15 -5.32 6.95
C VAL A 966 -16.52 -4.64 7.02
N PHE A 967 -17.58 -5.40 6.84
CA PHE A 967 -18.97 -4.93 6.87
C PHE A 967 -19.89 -6.00 7.45
N THR A 968 -21.08 -5.63 7.92
CA THR A 968 -22.16 -6.58 8.28
C THR A 968 -23.15 -6.72 7.13
N TRP A 969 -23.76 -7.88 6.91
CA TRP A 969 -24.75 -8.00 5.82
C TRP A 969 -25.95 -7.06 6.01
N LYS A 970 -26.30 -6.72 7.27
CA LYS A 970 -27.19 -5.61 7.61
C LYS A 970 -26.79 -4.27 6.96
N SER A 971 -25.54 -3.85 7.12
CA SER A 971 -25.02 -2.61 6.50
C SER A 971 -24.98 -2.68 4.96
N PHE A 972 -24.68 -3.86 4.40
CA PHE A 972 -24.73 -4.10 2.96
C PHE A 972 -26.15 -3.96 2.41
N TRP A 973 -27.14 -4.52 3.11
CA TRP A 973 -28.55 -4.45 2.72
C TRP A 973 -29.09 -3.03 2.79
N LYS A 974 -28.76 -2.27 3.86
CA LYS A 974 -29.05 -0.82 3.94
C LYS A 974 -28.50 -0.08 2.71
N ALA A 975 -27.24 -0.31 2.35
CA ALA A 975 -26.61 0.32 1.19
C ALA A 975 -27.26 -0.10 -0.15
N LEU A 976 -27.66 -1.37 -0.29
CA LEU A 976 -28.32 -1.90 -1.47
C LEU A 976 -29.75 -1.32 -1.65
N CYS A 977 -30.55 -1.26 -0.58
CA CYS A 977 -31.85 -0.57 -0.56
C CYS A 977 -31.70 0.91 -0.98
N ASN A 978 -30.69 1.61 -0.45
CA ASN A 978 -30.39 3.00 -0.80
C ASN A 978 -29.91 3.22 -2.25
N VAL A 979 -29.37 2.19 -2.91
CA VAL A 979 -28.95 2.25 -4.32
C VAL A 979 -30.13 1.95 -5.26
N PHE A 980 -30.97 0.99 -4.91
CA PHE A 980 -32.15 0.64 -5.71
C PHE A 980 -33.38 1.53 -5.43
N ASP A 981 -33.35 2.37 -4.38
CA ASP A 981 -34.50 3.16 -3.91
C ASP A 981 -35.66 2.21 -3.54
N LEU A 982 -35.41 1.42 -2.50
CA LEU A 982 -36.28 0.42 -1.89
C LEU A 982 -36.36 0.64 -0.38
N GLU A 983 -37.46 0.22 0.24
CA GLU A 983 -37.58 0.17 1.70
C GLU A 983 -36.54 -0.79 2.30
N PHE A 984 -35.87 -0.36 3.37
CA PHE A 984 -35.04 -1.23 4.20
C PHE A 984 -35.91 -1.84 5.30
N VAL A 985 -35.93 -3.17 5.35
CA VAL A 985 -36.61 -3.96 6.39
C VAL A 985 -35.55 -4.71 7.16
N GLU A 986 -35.62 -4.68 8.50
CA GLU A 986 -34.74 -5.48 9.36
C GLU A 986 -34.97 -6.99 9.13
N TYR A 987 -33.96 -7.80 9.39
CA TYR A 987 -34.09 -9.25 9.33
C TYR A 987 -34.97 -9.77 10.48
N ASP A 988 -35.82 -10.73 10.14
CA ASP A 988 -36.82 -11.34 11.01
C ASP A 988 -36.69 -12.86 10.88
N GLU A 989 -36.39 -13.53 11.98
CA GLU A 989 -36.16 -14.98 12.04
C GLU A 989 -37.46 -15.79 12.03
N GLU A 990 -38.61 -15.17 12.34
CA GLU A 990 -39.92 -15.84 12.27
C GLU A 990 -40.45 -15.89 10.81
N TYR A 991 -39.83 -15.14 9.89
CA TYR A 991 -40.25 -15.05 8.49
C TYR A 991 -39.36 -15.91 7.55
N GLU A 992 -39.74 -17.18 7.36
CA GLU A 992 -39.07 -18.06 6.39
C GLU A 992 -39.26 -17.56 4.94
N PHE A 993 -38.14 -17.31 4.24
CA PHE A 993 -38.13 -16.79 2.87
C PHE A 993 -37.04 -17.44 2.00
N ASP A 994 -37.42 -18.44 1.20
CA ASP A 994 -36.52 -18.99 0.19
C ASP A 994 -36.48 -18.10 -1.06
N CYS A 995 -35.47 -17.22 -1.12
CA CYS A 995 -35.23 -16.36 -2.28
C CYS A 995 -34.92 -17.16 -3.56
N ALA A 996 -34.35 -18.37 -3.48
CA ALA A 996 -34.03 -19.18 -4.65
C ALA A 996 -35.31 -19.81 -5.25
N GLU A 997 -36.26 -20.28 -4.43
CA GLU A 997 -37.59 -20.70 -4.91
C GLU A 997 -38.39 -19.51 -5.44
N TYR A 998 -38.47 -18.41 -4.68
CA TYR A 998 -39.17 -17.19 -5.09
C TYR A 998 -38.69 -16.68 -6.46
N THR A 999 -37.37 -16.70 -6.73
CA THR A 999 -36.80 -16.24 -8.00
C THR A 999 -36.88 -17.26 -9.14
N LYS A 1000 -36.89 -18.58 -8.88
CA LYS A 1000 -37.13 -19.61 -9.90
C LYS A 1000 -38.48 -19.41 -10.63
N ALA A 1001 -39.48 -18.81 -9.97
CA ALA A 1001 -40.75 -18.44 -10.58
C ALA A 1001 -40.72 -17.15 -11.45
N LYS A 1002 -39.65 -16.34 -11.40
CA LYS A 1002 -39.64 -14.95 -11.93
C LYS A 1002 -39.12 -14.80 -13.36
N GLY A 1003 -38.80 -15.88 -14.07
CA GLY A 1003 -38.29 -15.82 -15.45
C GLY A 1003 -39.14 -14.93 -16.39
N LYS A 1004 -40.48 -15.03 -16.30
CA LYS A 1004 -41.40 -14.16 -17.09
C LYS A 1004 -41.38 -12.69 -16.68
N VAL A 1005 -41.18 -12.39 -15.39
CA VAL A 1005 -41.06 -11.01 -14.87
C VAL A 1005 -39.73 -10.41 -15.32
N TRP A 1006 -38.66 -11.22 -15.37
CA TRP A 1006 -37.39 -10.83 -15.95
C TRP A 1006 -37.51 -10.58 -17.47
N ASP A 1007 -38.18 -11.45 -18.22
CA ASP A 1007 -38.46 -11.22 -19.66
C ASP A 1007 -39.24 -9.91 -19.90
N GLU A 1008 -40.24 -9.58 -19.06
CA GLU A 1008 -40.93 -8.28 -19.13
C GLU A 1008 -39.95 -7.13 -18.84
N LEU A 1009 -39.20 -7.18 -17.74
CA LEU A 1009 -38.21 -6.16 -17.37
C LEU A 1009 -37.19 -5.91 -18.48
N VAL A 1010 -36.66 -6.97 -19.08
CA VAL A 1010 -35.73 -6.89 -20.22
C VAL A 1010 -36.37 -6.17 -21.40
N GLY A 1011 -37.60 -6.53 -21.79
CA GLY A 1011 -38.32 -5.88 -22.88
C GLY A 1011 -38.72 -4.43 -22.60
N LYS A 1012 -39.17 -4.14 -21.38
CA LYS A 1012 -39.71 -2.85 -20.91
C LYS A 1012 -38.64 -1.78 -20.73
N HIS A 1013 -37.46 -2.17 -20.26
CA HIS A 1013 -36.33 -1.27 -20.01
C HIS A 1013 -35.23 -1.37 -21.09
N GLY A 1014 -35.40 -2.20 -22.12
CA GLY A 1014 -34.43 -2.37 -23.20
C GLY A 1014 -33.09 -2.96 -22.74
N LEU A 1015 -33.13 -3.82 -21.72
CA LEU A 1015 -31.93 -4.42 -21.13
C LEU A 1015 -31.25 -5.37 -22.12
N TYR A 1016 -29.97 -5.69 -21.87
CA TYR A 1016 -29.30 -6.76 -22.61
C TYR A 1016 -30.07 -8.08 -22.44
N LYS A 1017 -30.34 -8.78 -23.55
CA LYS A 1017 -31.22 -9.95 -23.55
C LYS A 1017 -30.55 -11.16 -22.89
N THR A 1018 -30.77 -11.29 -21.59
CA THR A 1018 -30.35 -12.40 -20.74
C THR A 1018 -31.57 -13.14 -20.21
N LYS A 1019 -31.37 -14.38 -19.78
CA LYS A 1019 -32.30 -15.00 -18.83
C LYS A 1019 -31.82 -14.87 -17.39
N ILE A 1020 -32.73 -15.05 -16.43
CA ILE A 1020 -32.40 -14.98 -14.99
C ILE A 1020 -31.42 -16.09 -14.57
N GLU A 1021 -31.57 -17.31 -15.10
CA GLU A 1021 -30.68 -18.45 -14.81
C GLU A 1021 -29.29 -18.34 -15.44
N GLU A 1022 -29.07 -17.38 -16.35
CA GLU A 1022 -27.78 -17.15 -17.01
C GLU A 1022 -26.88 -16.13 -16.28
N ILE A 1023 -27.45 -15.37 -15.33
CA ILE A 1023 -26.79 -14.21 -14.70
C ILE A 1023 -26.88 -14.16 -13.17
N THR A 1024 -27.56 -15.13 -12.55
CA THR A 1024 -27.76 -15.18 -11.09
C THR A 1024 -27.23 -16.50 -10.51
N CYS A 1025 -26.83 -16.47 -9.24
CA CYS A 1025 -26.30 -17.63 -8.51
C CYS A 1025 -26.92 -17.74 -7.10
N PHE A 1026 -28.25 -17.71 -7.02
CA PHE A 1026 -29.00 -17.69 -5.75
C PHE A 1026 -28.63 -18.85 -4.82
N ASP A 1027 -28.51 -20.09 -5.31
CA ASP A 1027 -28.18 -21.24 -4.46
C ASP A 1027 -26.76 -21.12 -3.87
N THR A 1028 -25.77 -20.62 -4.65
CA THR A 1028 -24.41 -20.31 -4.15
C THR A 1028 -24.42 -19.19 -3.10
N LEU A 1029 -25.18 -18.13 -3.36
CA LEU A 1029 -25.26 -16.99 -2.45
C LEU A 1029 -25.96 -17.40 -1.14
N LYS A 1030 -26.98 -18.27 -1.20
CA LYS A 1030 -27.61 -18.87 -0.02
C LYS A 1030 -26.58 -19.61 0.84
N THR A 1031 -25.68 -20.42 0.26
CA THR A 1031 -24.59 -21.06 1.04
C THR A 1031 -23.75 -20.05 1.82
N VAL A 1032 -23.42 -18.91 1.21
CA VAL A 1032 -22.60 -17.85 1.86
C VAL A 1032 -23.37 -17.10 2.94
N LEU A 1033 -24.66 -16.80 2.71
CA LEU A 1033 -25.52 -16.12 3.69
C LEU A 1033 -26.02 -17.05 4.81
N TYR A 1034 -25.62 -18.32 4.82
CA TYR A 1034 -25.91 -19.30 5.87
C TYR A 1034 -24.66 -19.77 6.65
N PHE A 1035 -23.50 -19.12 6.47
CA PHE A 1035 -22.33 -19.40 7.30
C PHE A 1035 -22.59 -19.11 8.81
N ASP A 1036 -21.96 -19.91 9.66
CA ASP A 1036 -21.98 -19.85 11.12
C ASP A 1036 -20.65 -19.33 11.71
N PHE A 1037 -19.78 -18.79 10.85
CA PHE A 1037 -18.49 -18.20 11.18
C PHE A 1037 -18.27 -16.88 10.43
N GLN A 1038 -17.43 -15.99 10.97
CA GLN A 1038 -17.15 -14.69 10.35
C GLN A 1038 -16.24 -14.84 9.12
N HIS A 1039 -16.70 -14.43 7.95
CA HIS A 1039 -15.99 -14.62 6.69
C HIS A 1039 -15.04 -13.43 6.41
N VAL A 1040 -13.83 -13.49 6.98
CA VAL A 1040 -12.81 -12.42 6.91
C VAL A 1040 -11.40 -13.00 6.70
N CYS A 1041 -10.59 -12.35 5.86
CA CYS A 1041 -9.17 -12.63 5.65
C CYS A 1041 -8.26 -11.54 6.24
N SER A 1042 -7.04 -11.90 6.64
CA SER A 1042 -5.99 -10.91 6.88
C SER A 1042 -5.39 -10.43 5.55
N MET A 1043 -5.09 -9.13 5.47
CA MET A 1043 -4.35 -8.50 4.35
C MET A 1043 -2.90 -8.15 4.73
N ASN A 1044 -2.42 -8.57 5.90
CA ASN A 1044 -1.13 -8.11 6.44
C ASN A 1044 0.05 -8.54 5.56
N LYS A 1045 0.14 -9.82 5.19
CA LYS A 1045 1.20 -10.34 4.29
C LYS A 1045 1.29 -9.57 2.97
N SER A 1046 0.15 -9.22 2.37
CA SER A 1046 0.09 -8.40 1.16
C SER A 1046 0.69 -7.00 1.39
N ARG A 1047 0.39 -6.36 2.53
CA ARG A 1047 0.92 -5.04 2.91
C ARG A 1047 2.41 -5.10 3.28
N ASP A 1048 2.85 -6.15 3.97
CA ASP A 1048 4.25 -6.40 4.37
C ASP A 1048 5.20 -6.44 3.15
N LEU A 1049 4.70 -6.95 2.02
CA LEU A 1049 5.43 -7.00 0.75
C LEU A 1049 5.17 -5.80 -0.18
N GLY A 1050 4.31 -4.85 0.25
CA GLY A 1050 4.11 -3.55 -0.39
C GLY A 1050 2.81 -3.37 -1.19
N PHE A 1051 1.83 -4.27 -1.07
CA PHE A 1051 0.52 -4.09 -1.69
C PHE A 1051 -0.47 -3.38 -0.76
N PHE A 1052 -0.80 -2.13 -1.10
CA PHE A 1052 -1.72 -1.26 -0.34
C PHE A 1052 -3.04 -0.99 -1.07
N GLY A 1053 -3.41 -1.83 -2.05
CA GLY A 1053 -4.70 -1.74 -2.73
C GLY A 1053 -5.86 -1.98 -1.75
N TYR A 1054 -6.92 -1.20 -1.90
CA TYR A 1054 -8.11 -1.22 -1.05
C TYR A 1054 -9.32 -0.75 -1.85
N ALA A 1055 -10.51 -1.00 -1.32
CA ALA A 1055 -11.73 -0.31 -1.71
C ALA A 1055 -12.58 -0.03 -0.46
N ASP A 1056 -13.61 0.80 -0.60
CA ASP A 1056 -14.69 0.87 0.39
C ASP A 1056 -15.82 -0.04 -0.10
N THR A 1057 -16.09 -1.12 0.63
CA THR A 1057 -17.01 -2.17 0.17
C THR A 1057 -18.42 -1.64 -0.09
N LEU A 1058 -18.91 -0.71 0.75
CA LEU A 1058 -20.26 -0.16 0.63
C LEU A 1058 -20.36 0.88 -0.50
N LYS A 1059 -19.33 1.71 -0.73
CA LYS A 1059 -19.27 2.62 -1.88
C LYS A 1059 -19.08 1.87 -3.21
N SER A 1060 -18.40 0.71 -3.19
CA SER A 1060 -18.27 -0.15 -4.37
C SER A 1060 -19.62 -0.69 -4.86
N ILE A 1061 -20.63 -0.91 -4.00
CA ILE A 1061 -21.98 -1.33 -4.42
C ILE A 1061 -22.52 -0.40 -5.51
N ARG A 1062 -22.51 0.92 -5.28
CA ARG A 1062 -22.98 1.91 -6.27
C ARG A 1062 -22.14 1.90 -7.56
N THR A 1063 -20.86 1.55 -7.47
CA THR A 1063 -19.92 1.54 -8.60
C THR A 1063 -20.06 0.30 -9.49
N TRP A 1064 -20.69 -0.77 -9.00
CA TRP A 1064 -20.95 -2.00 -9.77
C TRP A 1064 -22.42 -2.20 -10.17
N VAL A 1065 -23.31 -1.34 -9.67
CA VAL A 1065 -24.74 -1.33 -10.03
C VAL A 1065 -25.07 -0.26 -11.09
N GLY A 1066 -24.35 0.87 -11.09
CA GLY A 1066 -24.51 1.98 -12.04
C GLY A 1066 -23.56 1.93 -13.21
#